data_AF-A0A7L1DIN1-F1
#
_entry.id   AF-A0A7L1DIN1-F1
#
_cell.length_a   1.000
_cell.length_b   1.000
_cell.length_c   1.000
_cell.angle_alpha   90.00
_cell.angle_beta   90.00
_cell.angle_gamma   90.00
#
_symmetry.space_group_name_H-M   'P 1'
#
loop_
_entity.id
_entity.type
_entity.pdbx_description
1 polymer ?
#
loop_
_entity_poly.entity_id
_entity_poly.type
_entity_poly.pdbx_seq_one_letter_code
_entity_poly.pdbx_strand_id
1 'polypeptide(L)'
;SGSVVVNSCSSTAEQLCNFICDCSDCSDENQCGYLRGSAVLGTPFTCDFEDGDCGWQDVSTSTYRWVRGRASLAMWGTGPHSDHTVGTDLGWFLVTVSPPAKTPATAWLKSPEMQEAAATCEIRAWYHLSGSWLNETEQPVLHLDVAYRDEVVGLWQSPERSSKGWHQLVAYLGRITGQFQLIFSLRQPPACGAEVALDDIIFRNCGLPEPGQQDCGAHESRCSRGSCLALHRLCDGTDDCGDGSDETATECESFTKCSFERDLCDWKAETGPSLWERNTSLNLGTSYSIPTRDHSNNSRTGFFLHVGSAPAAGASSAAQLSSPFFEVNKSCSLVLYCHLHGSATSTLSIFYVINSTKQLVRERTGDLGSCWVRERVDFNVTETFKVLIEGVAGSGGTVAIDDLILSEGCVKEGEKPPVKLLSQESAGPCTADQVACDSGDCIAAELACDFTDTCTDGSDEKHCGTTTFETGAMGWHDISVGRLRWELQGLSEPNTFLTVFLCPGAFLTLQEGEGQMVDAAKARTPLLGPSGPSCTMEMSYHIHSDHQGFFAVSIVDHTTGTSQLAWHTQGHGSTAGGHVRVPVGERSRPFQVELLALVDLQNSANVGVDNVTFEQCSLDVVSPAAAELSCNFERGMCGWYQDQSSDFKWVRSTGQGQGSDHTTGSGYFLSVDPSVPWSRGQRAQLITSRQEPAASPRCLSFWYRLAGPQIGTLNLKLQLEGGEETVLWTRWGTQGSIWHRAWATLPATGQQQYRVAFEVLRDGFLGDVGLDDLALTAGPCGAELSCSFEAEGCGLAAGGGGSWRRQSNGTGTTAGPAADHTTGTAAGHYMVVSTGRGSLPSGHTAVLTSQAYQPSVPTQCLAFWYQLSAGTPGSLGVFVKQSGVQTKVLSVSTVEGSGWNRGHVTVQPDGDWQVVFEAVGGGGDHGYIALDDLHVSDGACPEPASCDFEQDMCGWSSPLDPQLHRFAWGWKSGIPLAKYPGPEQDHTLGTRNGHYVHFDTSVLGAGGTSALLESQPLPAAADSCLRFWYHMDIPEHLSSGELRVALRSTAGQRTVWSVGGHRSRGWRGGVVPVQSPGKFQIIFEITTWRWPMEGTVALDDIVYSAGMGCHSSTQEPVEEKPSSSFATQVVLGLLLALIIVMLVVTGGWYWLKQRGLESRTPEESNTPQGFDNITFRDDKVIISSVPREGDE
;
A
#
# COMPACT_ATOMS: atom_id res chain seq x y z
N SER A 1 2.60 -33.22 3.43
CA SER A 1 3.06 -34.26 2.48
C SER A 1 2.92 -33.70 1.08
N GLY A 2 4.05 -33.38 0.44
CA GLY A 2 4.09 -32.71 -0.84
C GLY A 2 3.60 -33.58 -1.99
N SER A 3 2.69 -33.05 -2.80
CA SER A 3 2.48 -33.55 -4.16
C SER A 3 3.59 -32.96 -5.02
N VAL A 4 4.71 -33.68 -5.12
CA VAL A 4 5.64 -33.48 -6.23
C VAL A 4 4.86 -33.86 -7.48
N VAL A 5 4.38 -32.86 -8.23
CA VAL A 5 3.83 -33.10 -9.57
C VAL A 5 5.03 -33.54 -10.41
N VAL A 6 5.11 -34.84 -10.64
CA VAL A 6 6.13 -35.47 -11.46
C VAL A 6 5.87 -35.08 -12.91
N ASN A 7 6.90 -34.63 -13.63
CA ASN A 7 6.88 -34.35 -15.08
C ASN A 7 6.03 -35.41 -15.79
N SER A 8 4.98 -34.96 -16.49
CA SER A 8 3.95 -35.82 -17.07
C SER A 8 4.36 -36.42 -18.42
N CYS A 9 5.42 -35.90 -19.07
CA CYS A 9 5.82 -36.27 -20.42
C CYS A 9 7.22 -36.90 -20.58
N SER A 10 7.93 -37.27 -19.50
CA SER A 10 9.27 -37.92 -19.56
C SER A 10 10.30 -37.17 -20.41
N SER A 11 10.33 -35.84 -20.26
CA SER A 11 11.31 -34.95 -20.92
C SER A 11 12.75 -35.34 -20.58
N THR A 12 13.69 -35.07 -21.48
CA THR A 12 15.12 -35.25 -21.21
C THR A 12 15.62 -34.20 -20.21
N ALA A 13 16.79 -34.40 -19.61
CA ALA A 13 17.36 -33.43 -18.66
C ALA A 13 17.63 -32.04 -19.29
N GLU A 14 17.81 -31.98 -20.61
CA GLU A 14 18.02 -30.74 -21.38
C GLU A 14 16.71 -29.98 -21.64
N GLN A 15 15.56 -30.64 -21.43
CA GLN A 15 14.21 -30.12 -21.60
C GLN A 15 13.53 -29.78 -20.27
N LEU A 16 14.29 -29.77 -19.18
CA LEU A 16 13.77 -29.37 -17.86
C LEU A 16 14.28 -27.97 -17.56
N CYS A 17 13.37 -27.06 -17.22
CA CYS A 17 13.70 -25.70 -16.83
C CYS A 17 14.47 -24.92 -17.91
N ASN A 18 14.01 -25.05 -19.15
CA ASN A 18 14.57 -24.37 -20.33
C ASN A 18 13.72 -23.17 -20.79
N PHE A 19 12.71 -22.79 -20.00
CA PHE A 19 11.75 -21.71 -20.29
C PHE A 19 10.87 -21.96 -21.52
N ILE A 20 10.77 -23.20 -22.00
CA ILE A 20 9.94 -23.63 -23.13
C ILE A 20 9.03 -24.75 -22.64
N CYS A 21 7.73 -24.65 -22.93
CA CYS A 21 6.79 -25.73 -22.62
C CYS A 21 6.95 -26.88 -23.64
N ASP A 22 7.80 -27.86 -23.35
CA ASP A 22 7.95 -29.07 -24.18
C ASP A 22 6.79 -30.05 -23.92
N CYS A 23 6.23 -30.08 -22.69
CA CYS A 23 5.03 -30.85 -22.39
C CYS A 23 3.74 -30.07 -22.72
N SER A 24 2.68 -30.77 -23.14
CA SER A 24 1.37 -30.15 -23.42
C SER A 24 0.71 -29.48 -22.20
N ASP A 25 1.14 -29.85 -20.99
CA ASP A 25 0.71 -29.27 -19.72
C ASP A 25 1.82 -28.43 -19.04
N CYS A 26 2.94 -28.19 -19.73
CA CYS A 26 4.15 -27.50 -19.25
C CYS A 26 4.72 -28.07 -17.93
N SER A 27 4.49 -29.36 -17.66
CA SER A 27 4.91 -29.97 -16.39
C SER A 27 6.42 -30.12 -16.20
N ASP A 28 7.17 -30.02 -17.29
CA ASP A 28 8.62 -29.88 -17.37
C ASP A 28 9.15 -28.60 -16.69
N GLU A 29 8.33 -27.55 -16.64
CA GLU A 29 8.71 -26.23 -16.13
C GLU A 29 8.11 -25.88 -14.75
N ASN A 30 7.24 -26.72 -14.21
CA ASN A 30 6.57 -26.48 -12.92
C ASN A 30 7.56 -26.31 -11.75
N GLN A 31 8.74 -26.91 -11.83
CA GLN A 31 9.73 -26.88 -10.76
C GLN A 31 10.62 -25.64 -10.79
N CYS A 32 10.47 -24.73 -11.74
CA CYS A 32 11.30 -23.54 -11.93
C CYS A 32 10.49 -22.25 -12.07
N GLY A 33 9.18 -22.30 -11.76
CA GLY A 33 8.31 -21.14 -11.71
C GLY A 33 7.22 -21.10 -12.78
N TYR A 34 6.89 -22.19 -13.47
CA TYR A 34 5.70 -22.17 -14.32
C TYR A 34 4.42 -22.28 -13.48
N LEU A 35 3.64 -21.19 -13.41
CA LEU A 35 2.27 -21.15 -12.90
C LEU A 35 1.31 -21.37 -14.07
N ARG A 36 0.25 -22.17 -13.89
CA ARG A 36 -0.73 -22.60 -14.92
C ARG A 36 -1.46 -21.45 -15.65
N GLY A 37 -0.75 -20.68 -16.46
CA GLY A 37 -1.21 -19.57 -17.29
C GLY A 37 -0.51 -19.61 -18.64
N SER A 38 -1.29 -19.48 -19.73
CA SER A 38 -0.94 -19.46 -21.16
C SER A 38 0.50 -19.87 -21.54
N ALA A 39 0.65 -21.00 -22.24
CA ALA A 39 1.91 -21.54 -22.78
C ALA A 39 2.50 -20.74 -23.97
N VAL A 40 2.40 -19.40 -23.95
CA VAL A 40 2.85 -18.52 -25.04
C VAL A 40 4.23 -17.97 -24.69
N LEU A 41 5.17 -18.01 -25.65
CA LEU A 41 6.50 -17.43 -25.49
C LEU A 41 6.41 -15.97 -25.01
N GLY A 42 7.11 -15.64 -23.91
CA GLY A 42 7.07 -14.31 -23.29
C GLY A 42 6.15 -14.20 -22.06
N THR A 43 5.39 -15.24 -21.69
CA THR A 43 4.72 -15.25 -20.37
C THR A 43 5.73 -15.41 -19.23
N PRO A 44 5.61 -14.62 -18.15
CA PRO A 44 6.54 -14.67 -17.03
C PRO A 44 6.46 -15.99 -16.27
N PHE A 45 7.60 -16.64 -16.04
CA PHE A 45 7.69 -17.77 -15.10
C PHE A 45 7.79 -17.16 -13.70
N THR A 46 6.81 -17.42 -12.85
CA THR A 46 6.66 -16.83 -11.53
C THR A 46 6.69 -17.91 -10.44
N CYS A 47 7.48 -17.70 -9.40
CA CYS A 47 7.42 -18.45 -8.16
C CYS A 47 6.93 -17.53 -7.04
N ASP A 48 5.65 -17.67 -6.69
CA ASP A 48 4.93 -16.92 -5.67
C ASP A 48 4.92 -17.60 -4.29
N PHE A 49 5.56 -18.78 -4.20
CA PHE A 49 5.61 -19.63 -3.01
C PHE A 49 4.25 -20.08 -2.42
N GLU A 50 3.12 -19.91 -3.12
CA GLU A 50 1.79 -20.23 -2.56
C GLU A 50 1.48 -21.73 -2.56
N ASP A 51 1.88 -22.45 -3.61
CA ASP A 51 1.65 -23.89 -3.75
C ASP A 51 2.85 -24.75 -3.32
N GLY A 52 4.04 -24.15 -3.16
CA GLY A 52 5.29 -24.87 -2.90
C GLY A 52 6.53 -23.98 -2.99
N ASP A 53 7.71 -24.55 -2.85
CA ASP A 53 8.97 -23.77 -2.91
C ASP A 53 9.48 -23.56 -4.36
N CYS A 54 8.68 -23.93 -5.38
CA CYS A 54 9.05 -23.96 -6.81
C CYS A 54 10.47 -24.47 -7.08
N GLY A 55 10.84 -25.57 -6.40
CA GLY A 55 12.16 -26.20 -6.52
C GLY A 55 13.34 -25.42 -5.92
N TRP A 56 13.13 -24.23 -5.35
CA TRP A 56 14.15 -23.50 -4.59
C TRP A 56 14.51 -24.23 -3.31
N GLN A 57 15.82 -24.27 -2.99
CA GLN A 57 16.35 -25.05 -1.87
C GLN A 57 17.31 -24.22 -1.03
N ASP A 58 17.11 -24.25 0.29
CA ASP A 58 18.10 -23.76 1.24
C ASP A 58 19.32 -24.71 1.25
N VAL A 59 20.50 -24.16 1.01
CA VAL A 59 21.79 -24.88 1.06
C VAL A 59 22.70 -24.33 2.16
N SER A 60 22.09 -23.68 3.16
CA SER A 60 22.79 -23.07 4.27
C SER A 60 23.43 -24.12 5.17
N THR A 61 24.68 -23.89 5.58
CA THR A 61 25.42 -24.81 6.48
C THR A 61 25.27 -24.44 7.96
N SER A 62 24.62 -23.32 8.25
CA SER A 62 24.45 -22.77 9.61
C SER A 62 22.98 -22.86 10.06
N THR A 63 22.71 -22.48 11.31
CA THR A 63 21.33 -22.35 11.80
C THR A 63 20.60 -21.15 11.21
N TYR A 64 21.32 -20.21 10.59
CA TYR A 64 20.76 -19.14 9.79
C TYR A 64 20.49 -19.69 8.38
N ARG A 65 19.20 -19.81 8.05
CA ARG A 65 18.70 -20.50 6.86
C ARG A 65 17.40 -19.90 6.36
N TRP A 66 17.07 -20.17 5.10
CA TRP A 66 15.79 -19.85 4.50
C TRP A 66 14.73 -20.87 4.87
N VAL A 67 13.54 -20.40 5.19
CA VAL A 67 12.35 -21.23 5.41
C VAL A 67 11.14 -20.55 4.79
N ARG A 68 10.19 -21.34 4.32
CA ARG A 68 8.88 -20.82 3.94
C ARG A 68 8.12 -20.38 5.18
N GLY A 69 7.73 -19.11 5.21
CA GLY A 69 7.08 -18.44 6.32
C GLY A 69 5.79 -17.75 5.91
N ARG A 70 5.06 -17.28 6.90
CA ARG A 70 3.89 -16.41 6.74
C ARG A 70 4.07 -15.19 7.60
N ALA A 71 3.41 -14.09 7.24
CA ALA A 71 3.35 -12.95 8.14
C ALA A 71 2.56 -13.34 9.39
N SER A 72 3.00 -12.90 10.57
CA SER A 72 2.29 -13.11 11.82
C SER A 72 2.05 -11.78 12.50
N LEU A 73 0.82 -11.51 12.93
CA LEU A 73 0.50 -10.32 13.74
C LEU A 73 1.18 -10.33 15.11
N ALA A 74 1.58 -11.51 15.59
CA ALA A 74 2.10 -11.70 16.93
C ALA A 74 3.58 -11.33 17.09
N MET A 75 4.32 -11.07 16.01
CA MET A 75 5.73 -10.66 16.05
C MET A 75 5.90 -9.21 15.62
N TRP A 76 5.63 -8.28 16.54
CA TRP A 76 6.11 -6.91 16.39
C TRP A 76 7.65 -6.90 16.33
N GLY A 77 8.20 -6.56 15.16
CA GLY A 77 9.47 -5.83 15.12
C GLY A 77 10.43 -6.14 13.97
N THR A 78 10.37 -7.30 13.31
CA THR A 78 11.45 -7.68 12.39
C THR A 78 11.05 -8.33 11.06
N GLY A 79 9.83 -8.81 10.82
CA GLY A 79 9.44 -9.44 9.54
C GLY A 79 8.54 -8.58 8.65
N PRO A 80 8.27 -8.98 7.39
CA PRO A 80 7.24 -8.33 6.58
C PRO A 80 5.85 -8.50 7.21
N HIS A 81 5.02 -7.47 7.11
CA HIS A 81 3.69 -7.45 7.72
C HIS A 81 2.64 -8.23 6.93
N SER A 82 2.82 -8.37 5.61
CA SER A 82 1.98 -9.21 4.76
C SER A 82 2.84 -9.90 3.73
N ASP A 83 2.30 -10.96 3.15
CA ASP A 83 2.73 -11.53 1.89
C ASP A 83 2.64 -10.51 0.73
N HIS A 84 3.51 -10.61 -0.27
CA HIS A 84 3.50 -9.68 -1.41
C HIS A 84 2.50 -10.12 -2.49
N THR A 85 2.38 -11.42 -2.76
CA THR A 85 1.45 -12.01 -3.74
C THR A 85 -0.02 -11.74 -3.41
N VAL A 86 -0.45 -12.17 -2.22
CA VAL A 86 -1.85 -12.09 -1.76
C VAL A 86 -2.14 -10.76 -1.08
N GLY A 87 -1.10 -10.09 -0.56
CA GLY A 87 -1.28 -8.88 0.22
C GLY A 87 -1.97 -9.15 1.55
N THR A 88 -1.85 -10.32 2.16
CA THR A 88 -2.43 -10.60 3.50
C THR A 88 -1.46 -11.40 4.35
N ASP A 89 -1.80 -11.70 5.60
CA ASP A 89 -1.06 -12.64 6.45
C ASP A 89 -1.33 -14.12 6.11
N LEU A 90 -2.20 -14.40 5.13
CA LEU A 90 -2.56 -15.75 4.71
C LEU A 90 -1.64 -16.32 3.62
N GLY A 91 -0.96 -15.45 2.86
CA GLY A 91 0.00 -15.83 1.81
C GLY A 91 1.33 -16.32 2.36
N TRP A 92 2.19 -16.81 1.47
CA TRP A 92 3.44 -17.45 1.77
C TRP A 92 4.62 -16.82 1.05
N PHE A 93 5.70 -16.60 1.79
CA PHE A 93 6.98 -16.12 1.25
C PHE A 93 8.15 -16.89 1.86
N LEU A 94 9.35 -16.74 1.31
CA LEU A 94 10.58 -17.25 1.94
C LEU A 94 11.14 -16.22 2.90
N VAL A 95 11.52 -16.64 4.11
CA VAL A 95 12.11 -15.76 5.13
C VAL A 95 13.32 -16.42 5.80
N THR A 96 14.29 -15.61 6.19
CA THR A 96 15.42 -16.09 6.99
C THR A 96 15.07 -16.17 8.47
N VAL A 97 15.36 -17.31 9.11
CA VAL A 97 15.16 -17.48 10.55
C VAL A 97 16.44 -17.23 11.33
N SER A 98 16.37 -16.32 12.31
CA SER A 98 17.53 -15.84 13.07
C SER A 98 17.52 -16.36 14.52
N PRO A 99 18.17 -17.49 14.85
CA PRO A 99 18.68 -17.68 16.21
C PRO A 99 19.90 -16.76 16.42
N PRO A 100 20.06 -16.11 17.59
CA PRO A 100 21.20 -15.24 17.85
C PRO A 100 22.52 -16.02 17.77
N ALA A 101 23.30 -15.78 16.72
CA ALA A 101 24.61 -16.39 16.52
C ALA A 101 25.75 -15.44 16.97
N LYS A 102 26.78 -16.01 17.61
CA LYS A 102 27.97 -15.26 18.09
C LYS A 102 28.99 -14.96 16.97
N THR A 103 28.80 -15.54 15.78
CA THR A 103 29.70 -15.46 14.63
C THR A 103 28.92 -15.06 13.38
N PRO A 104 29.54 -14.37 12.41
CA PRO A 104 28.88 -14.08 11.14
C PRO A 104 28.45 -15.39 10.47
N ALA A 105 27.19 -15.43 10.03
CA ALA A 105 26.58 -16.55 9.35
C ALA A 105 26.02 -16.07 8.00
N THR A 106 26.02 -16.95 7.02
CA THR A 106 25.48 -16.67 5.69
C THR A 106 24.40 -17.69 5.37
N ALA A 107 23.22 -17.20 4.98
CA ALA A 107 22.14 -18.01 4.44
C ALA A 107 22.25 -18.04 2.91
N TRP A 108 22.05 -19.22 2.31
CA TRP A 108 22.18 -19.47 0.89
C TRP A 108 20.91 -20.16 0.38
N LEU A 109 20.20 -19.51 -0.54
CA LEU A 109 19.06 -20.06 -1.24
C LEU A 109 19.45 -20.29 -2.69
N LYS A 110 19.23 -21.51 -3.19
CA LYS A 110 19.66 -21.94 -4.52
C LYS A 110 18.46 -22.31 -5.38
N SER A 111 18.45 -21.86 -6.62
CA SER A 111 17.42 -22.24 -7.60
C SER A 111 17.58 -23.70 -8.06
N PRO A 112 16.54 -24.28 -8.69
CA PRO A 112 16.69 -25.42 -9.58
C PRO A 112 17.77 -25.18 -10.64
N GLU A 113 18.23 -26.26 -11.25
CA GLU A 113 19.14 -26.19 -12.40
C GLU A 113 18.36 -25.76 -13.64
N MET A 114 18.70 -24.58 -14.15
CA MET A 114 18.09 -23.98 -15.34
C MET A 114 18.96 -24.26 -16.57
N GLN A 115 18.34 -24.27 -17.76
CA GLN A 115 19.01 -24.55 -19.02
C GLN A 115 18.83 -23.39 -20.00
N GLU A 116 19.95 -22.89 -20.55
CA GLU A 116 19.98 -21.88 -21.61
C GLU A 116 19.18 -20.60 -21.35
N ALA A 117 19.86 -19.48 -21.14
CA ALA A 117 19.21 -18.17 -21.06
C ALA A 117 19.46 -17.32 -22.31
N ALA A 118 18.40 -16.68 -22.81
CA ALA A 118 18.47 -15.63 -23.83
C ALA A 118 19.15 -14.36 -23.27
N ALA A 119 19.75 -13.55 -24.16
CA ALA A 119 20.36 -12.27 -23.79
C ALA A 119 19.36 -11.28 -23.17
N THR A 120 18.07 -11.42 -23.51
CA THR A 120 16.95 -10.60 -23.00
C THR A 120 16.44 -11.03 -21.63
N CYS A 121 17.03 -12.05 -21.00
CA CYS A 121 16.53 -12.63 -19.76
C CYS A 121 16.61 -11.62 -18.60
N GLU A 122 15.44 -11.28 -18.09
CA GLU A 122 15.23 -10.37 -16.97
C GLU A 122 14.67 -11.14 -15.77
N ILE A 123 15.30 -10.97 -14.62
CA ILE A 123 14.88 -11.54 -13.34
C ILE A 123 14.30 -10.41 -12.51
N ARG A 124 13.06 -10.58 -12.05
CA ARG A 124 12.43 -9.71 -11.05
C ARG A 124 12.14 -10.51 -9.80
N ALA A 125 12.27 -9.91 -8.63
CA ALA A 125 11.76 -10.50 -7.39
C ALA A 125 11.39 -9.41 -6.40
N TRP A 126 10.59 -9.75 -5.40
CA TRP A 126 10.26 -8.84 -4.31
C TRP A 126 11.00 -9.26 -3.06
N TYR A 127 11.59 -8.27 -2.38
CA TYR A 127 12.38 -8.50 -1.19
C TYR A 127 12.02 -7.50 -0.08
N HIS A 128 12.07 -7.95 1.16
CA HIS A 128 11.89 -7.10 2.34
C HIS A 128 13.12 -7.23 3.24
N LEU A 129 13.84 -6.13 3.47
CA LEU A 129 14.97 -6.08 4.40
C LEU A 129 14.56 -5.37 5.68
N SER A 130 14.75 -6.03 6.82
CA SER A 130 14.48 -5.46 8.14
C SER A 130 15.64 -5.76 9.10
N GLY A 131 16.12 -4.71 9.76
CA GLY A 131 17.22 -4.76 10.72
C GLY A 131 16.86 -4.07 12.05
N SER A 132 17.40 -4.59 13.15
CA SER A 132 17.28 -3.98 14.48
C SER A 132 17.96 -2.59 14.53
N TRP A 133 17.23 -1.59 15.05
CA TRP A 133 17.60 -0.16 15.15
C TRP A 133 18.80 0.16 16.07
N LEU A 134 19.57 -0.83 16.51
CA LEU A 134 20.67 -0.64 17.46
C LEU A 134 22.01 -0.59 16.72
N ASN A 135 22.38 0.63 16.32
CA ASN A 135 23.65 1.11 15.75
C ASN A 135 23.76 1.06 14.21
N GLU A 136 23.84 2.26 13.61
CA GLU A 136 23.82 2.58 12.17
C GLU A 136 25.02 2.09 11.33
N THR A 137 25.85 1.15 11.77
CA THR A 137 27.15 0.94 11.10
C THR A 137 27.22 -0.22 10.09
N GLU A 138 26.38 -1.27 10.18
CA GLU A 138 26.38 -2.35 9.18
C GLU A 138 24.97 -2.92 8.97
N GLN A 139 24.36 -2.65 7.81
CA GLN A 139 23.06 -3.23 7.41
C GLN A 139 23.27 -4.55 6.64
N PRO A 140 22.31 -5.49 6.71
CA PRO A 140 22.34 -6.70 5.89
C PRO A 140 22.25 -6.34 4.40
N VAL A 141 23.13 -6.94 3.57
CA VAL A 141 23.10 -6.79 2.11
C VAL A 141 22.68 -8.12 1.49
N LEU A 142 21.61 -8.10 0.71
CA LEU A 142 21.16 -9.22 -0.10
C LEU A 142 21.91 -9.21 -1.44
N HIS A 143 22.52 -10.33 -1.79
CA HIS A 143 23.17 -10.53 -3.08
C HIS A 143 22.40 -11.55 -3.91
N LEU A 144 22.32 -11.29 -5.21
CA LEU A 144 21.89 -12.24 -6.23
C LEU A 144 23.07 -12.55 -7.14
N ASP A 145 23.50 -13.81 -7.11
CA ASP A 145 24.59 -14.33 -7.92
C ASP A 145 24.08 -15.41 -8.89
N VAL A 146 24.76 -15.59 -10.01
CA VAL A 146 24.61 -16.74 -10.91
C VAL A 146 25.84 -17.62 -10.84
N ALA A 147 25.61 -18.92 -10.69
CA ALA A 147 26.61 -19.95 -10.85
C ALA A 147 26.39 -20.67 -12.18
N TYR A 148 27.38 -20.61 -13.06
CA TYR A 148 27.38 -21.33 -14.34
C TYR A 148 28.82 -21.76 -14.66
N ARG A 149 28.97 -22.94 -15.25
CA ARG A 149 30.29 -23.60 -15.42
C ARG A 149 30.99 -23.75 -14.05
N ASP A 150 32.17 -23.14 -13.88
CA ASP A 150 32.95 -23.11 -12.63
C ASP A 150 33.08 -21.68 -12.06
N GLU A 151 32.30 -20.72 -12.55
CA GLU A 151 32.33 -19.31 -12.12
C GLU A 151 31.06 -18.93 -11.35
N VAL A 152 31.22 -18.00 -10.41
CA VAL A 152 30.10 -17.35 -9.70
C VAL A 152 30.22 -15.85 -9.94
N VAL A 153 29.17 -15.28 -10.50
CA VAL A 153 29.12 -13.89 -10.96
C VAL A 153 27.94 -13.17 -10.32
N GLY A 154 28.20 -11.99 -9.76
CA GLY A 154 27.14 -11.18 -9.16
C GLY A 154 26.28 -10.54 -10.23
N LEU A 155 24.96 -10.64 -10.08
CA LEU A 155 23.98 -9.98 -10.95
C LEU A 155 23.44 -8.69 -10.33
N TRP A 156 23.24 -8.70 -9.01
CA TRP A 156 22.62 -7.59 -8.30
C TRP A 156 22.95 -7.63 -6.79
N GLN A 157 22.95 -6.47 -6.15
CA GLN A 157 23.05 -6.34 -4.71
C GLN A 157 22.14 -5.23 -4.18
N SER A 158 21.60 -5.42 -2.98
CA SER A 158 20.71 -4.44 -2.36
C SER A 158 21.46 -3.18 -1.93
N PRO A 159 20.82 -2.00 -1.96
CA PRO A 159 21.39 -0.77 -1.39
C PRO A 159 21.75 -0.92 0.10
N GLU A 160 22.75 -0.18 0.58
CA GLU A 160 23.20 -0.21 1.99
C GLU A 160 22.17 0.36 2.98
N ARG A 161 21.17 1.10 2.50
CA ARG A 161 20.08 1.67 3.29
C ARG A 161 18.75 1.32 2.63
N SER A 162 18.04 0.34 3.18
CA SER A 162 16.69 -0.02 2.73
C SER A 162 15.63 0.62 3.61
N SER A 163 14.55 1.12 3.01
CA SER A 163 13.36 1.57 3.74
C SER A 163 12.46 0.39 4.13
N LYS A 164 11.50 0.61 5.04
CA LYS A 164 10.56 -0.43 5.50
C LYS A 164 9.52 -0.74 4.41
N GLY A 165 9.40 -1.99 3.99
CA GLY A 165 8.43 -2.42 2.97
C GLY A 165 8.98 -3.46 2.00
N TRP A 166 8.12 -3.92 1.09
CA TRP A 166 8.51 -4.77 -0.03
C TRP A 166 9.11 -3.92 -1.15
N HIS A 167 10.27 -4.34 -1.66
CA HIS A 167 11.01 -3.68 -2.72
C HIS A 167 11.20 -4.60 -3.90
N GLN A 168 11.15 -4.06 -5.11
CA GLN A 168 11.41 -4.83 -6.31
C GLN A 168 12.90 -4.81 -6.64
N LEU A 169 13.49 -6.00 -6.84
CA LEU A 169 14.79 -6.15 -7.48
C LEU A 169 14.59 -6.47 -8.97
N VAL A 170 15.45 -5.90 -9.81
CA VAL A 170 15.51 -6.20 -11.25
C VAL A 170 16.97 -6.47 -11.59
N ALA A 171 17.23 -7.64 -12.19
CA ALA A 171 18.56 -8.06 -12.59
C ALA A 171 18.52 -8.65 -14.00
N TYR A 172 19.57 -8.40 -14.78
CA TYR A 172 19.69 -8.94 -16.13
C TYR A 172 20.77 -10.01 -16.15
N LEU A 173 20.43 -11.18 -16.69
CA LEU A 173 21.32 -12.34 -16.69
C LEU A 173 22.37 -12.24 -17.82
N GLY A 174 21.95 -11.69 -18.96
CA GLY A 174 22.69 -11.80 -20.23
C GLY A 174 22.62 -13.22 -20.80
N ARG A 175 23.29 -13.45 -21.94
CA ARG A 175 23.32 -14.75 -22.59
C ARG A 175 24.10 -15.76 -21.73
N ILE A 176 23.50 -16.91 -21.42
CA ILE A 176 24.18 -18.04 -20.77
C ILE A 176 23.92 -19.33 -21.55
N THR A 177 24.99 -19.91 -22.09
CA THR A 177 24.99 -21.23 -22.75
C THR A 177 25.13 -22.34 -21.70
N GLY A 178 24.25 -23.33 -21.71
CA GLY A 178 24.26 -24.50 -20.84
C GLY A 178 23.56 -24.30 -19.50
N GLN A 179 24.01 -25.07 -18.51
CA GLN A 179 23.37 -25.16 -17.20
C GLN A 179 23.79 -24.00 -16.28
N PHE A 180 22.84 -23.44 -15.55
CA PHE A 180 23.10 -22.40 -14.55
C PHE A 180 22.14 -22.46 -13.38
N GLN A 181 22.53 -21.84 -12.26
CA GLN A 181 21.73 -21.72 -11.05
C GLN A 181 21.85 -20.33 -10.45
N LEU A 182 20.74 -19.78 -9.98
CA LEU A 182 20.72 -18.55 -9.21
C LEU A 182 20.93 -18.84 -7.72
N ILE A 183 21.64 -17.94 -7.06
CA ILE A 183 21.99 -18.03 -5.66
C ILE A 183 21.65 -16.69 -4.99
N PHE A 184 20.67 -16.70 -4.09
CA PHE A 184 20.48 -15.59 -3.16
C PHE A 184 21.33 -15.85 -1.92
N SER A 185 22.18 -14.87 -1.59
CA SER A 185 23.05 -14.96 -0.42
C SER A 185 22.89 -13.74 0.49
N LEU A 186 22.90 -14.01 1.79
CA LEU A 186 22.72 -12.98 2.81
C LEU A 186 23.67 -13.22 3.97
N ARG A 187 24.57 -12.27 4.20
CA ARG A 187 25.56 -12.34 5.27
C ARG A 187 25.16 -11.44 6.43
N GLN A 188 25.00 -12.02 7.61
CA GLN A 188 24.59 -11.32 8.83
C GLN A 188 25.81 -10.98 9.70
N PRO A 189 25.98 -9.73 10.18
CA PRO A 189 26.97 -9.37 11.20
C PRO A 189 26.64 -10.04 12.55
N PRO A 190 27.64 -10.39 13.37
CA PRO A 190 27.38 -10.93 14.70
C PRO A 190 26.64 -9.90 15.58
N ALA A 191 25.56 -10.35 16.24
CA ALA A 191 24.68 -9.59 17.16
C ALA A 191 23.49 -8.79 16.59
N CYS A 192 23.28 -8.75 15.27
CA CYS A 192 22.12 -8.05 14.68
C CYS A 192 21.12 -9.06 14.11
N GLY A 193 19.92 -9.19 14.68
CA GLY A 193 18.82 -9.96 14.06
C GLY A 193 18.30 -9.22 12.83
N ALA A 194 18.72 -9.64 11.65
CA ALA A 194 18.18 -9.17 10.38
C ALA A 194 17.32 -10.27 9.78
N GLU A 195 16.07 -9.94 9.50
CA GLU A 195 15.16 -10.81 8.76
C GLU A 195 15.07 -10.28 7.34
N VAL A 196 15.13 -11.22 6.40
CA VAL A 196 14.94 -10.92 4.99
C VAL A 196 13.88 -11.84 4.47
N ALA A 197 12.90 -11.27 3.78
CA ALA A 197 11.90 -12.02 3.06
C ALA A 197 12.09 -11.86 1.55
N LEU A 198 11.77 -12.92 0.81
CA LEU A 198 11.75 -13.00 -0.65
C LEU A 198 10.40 -13.56 -1.09
N ASP A 199 9.84 -12.95 -2.12
CA ASP A 199 8.56 -13.36 -2.71
C ASP A 199 8.55 -13.06 -4.22
N ASP A 200 7.63 -13.69 -4.96
CA ASP A 200 7.36 -13.44 -6.38
C ASP A 200 8.61 -13.41 -7.28
N ILE A 201 9.37 -14.50 -7.35
CA ILE A 201 10.54 -14.60 -8.24
C ILE A 201 10.06 -14.84 -9.67
N ILE A 202 10.28 -13.86 -10.54
CA ILE A 202 9.78 -13.81 -11.91
C ILE A 202 10.93 -13.82 -12.93
N PHE A 203 10.86 -14.70 -13.92
CA PHE A 203 11.72 -14.72 -15.10
C PHE A 203 10.94 -14.25 -16.33
N ARG A 204 11.43 -13.19 -16.99
CA ARG A 204 10.82 -12.61 -18.20
C ARG A 204 11.78 -12.69 -19.37
N ASN A 205 11.26 -13.05 -20.55
CA ASN A 205 12.00 -13.08 -21.81
C ASN A 205 13.31 -13.90 -21.76
N CYS A 206 13.33 -14.98 -20.96
CA CYS A 206 14.50 -15.85 -20.78
C CYS A 206 14.57 -16.99 -21.81
N GLY A 207 13.42 -17.38 -22.38
CA GLY A 207 13.36 -18.39 -23.43
C GLY A 207 14.00 -17.92 -24.75
N LEU A 208 14.62 -18.86 -25.46
CA LEU A 208 15.24 -18.59 -26.76
C LEU A 208 14.18 -18.41 -27.86
N PRO A 209 14.48 -17.69 -28.95
CA PRO A 209 13.52 -17.45 -30.04
C PRO A 209 12.96 -18.76 -30.64
N GLU A 210 11.65 -18.82 -30.86
CA GLU A 210 11.01 -20.01 -31.46
C GLU A 210 11.37 -20.20 -32.94
N PRO A 211 11.63 -21.44 -33.38
CA PRO A 211 11.81 -21.77 -34.79
C PRO A 211 10.45 -21.83 -35.52
N GLY A 212 10.06 -20.74 -36.20
CA GLY A 212 8.68 -20.61 -36.73
C GLY A 212 8.50 -20.01 -38.12
N GLN A 213 9.46 -19.26 -38.66
CA GLN A 213 9.32 -18.61 -39.98
C GLN A 213 10.12 -19.33 -41.06
N GLN A 214 9.43 -19.86 -42.08
CA GLN A 214 10.08 -20.45 -43.25
C GLN A 214 10.75 -19.41 -44.16
N ASP A 215 10.29 -18.16 -44.14
CA ASP A 215 10.86 -17.01 -44.85
C ASP A 215 11.03 -15.84 -43.87
N CYS A 216 12.26 -15.33 -43.74
CA CYS A 216 12.56 -14.10 -43.02
C CYS A 216 12.28 -12.88 -43.91
N GLY A 217 11.94 -11.74 -43.30
CA GLY A 217 11.68 -10.49 -44.01
C GLY A 217 12.91 -9.96 -44.78
N ALA A 218 12.69 -8.98 -45.66
CA ALA A 218 13.78 -8.38 -46.46
C ALA A 218 14.86 -7.67 -45.63
N HIS A 219 14.58 -7.35 -44.36
CA HIS A 219 15.48 -6.72 -43.41
C HIS A 219 15.90 -7.63 -42.26
N GLU A 220 15.78 -8.95 -42.44
CA GLU A 220 16.11 -9.96 -41.45
C GLU A 220 17.11 -10.99 -42.02
N SER A 221 18.02 -11.47 -41.19
CA SER A 221 18.88 -12.62 -41.42
C SER A 221 18.27 -13.88 -40.77
N ARG A 222 18.66 -15.05 -41.28
CA ARG A 222 18.14 -16.34 -40.80
C ARG A 222 19.16 -17.01 -39.89
N CYS A 223 18.77 -17.28 -38.65
CA CYS A 223 19.55 -18.07 -37.71
C CYS A 223 19.61 -19.54 -38.13
N SER A 224 20.66 -20.27 -37.71
CA SER A 224 20.80 -21.70 -38.01
C SER A 224 19.70 -22.55 -37.36
N ARG A 225 19.21 -22.15 -36.18
CA ARG A 225 18.00 -22.71 -35.53
C ARG A 225 16.70 -22.45 -36.27
N GLY A 226 16.66 -21.55 -37.24
CA GLY A 226 15.47 -21.26 -38.05
C GLY A 226 14.60 -20.11 -37.54
N SER A 227 15.04 -19.35 -36.53
CA SER A 227 14.49 -18.04 -36.17
C SER A 227 15.01 -16.95 -37.13
N CYS A 228 14.35 -15.79 -37.14
CA CYS A 228 14.74 -14.62 -37.91
C CYS A 228 15.28 -13.53 -36.99
N LEU A 229 16.40 -12.91 -37.38
CA LEU A 229 17.09 -11.86 -36.65
C LEU A 229 17.11 -10.58 -37.48
N ALA A 230 16.85 -9.42 -36.88
CA ALA A 230 16.94 -8.16 -37.61
C ALA A 230 18.39 -7.87 -38.03
N LEU A 231 18.60 -7.39 -39.27
CA LEU A 231 19.96 -7.13 -39.80
C LEU A 231 20.82 -6.18 -38.95
N HIS A 232 20.20 -5.27 -38.20
CA HIS A 232 20.90 -4.32 -37.33
C HIS A 232 21.48 -4.95 -36.06
N ARG A 233 21.12 -6.22 -35.77
CA ARG A 233 21.61 -7.04 -34.65
C ARG A 233 22.59 -8.12 -35.08
N LEU A 234 22.83 -8.25 -36.39
CA LEU A 234 23.85 -9.15 -36.90
C LEU A 234 25.24 -8.61 -36.55
N CYS A 235 26.12 -9.47 -36.03
CA CYS A 235 27.50 -9.13 -35.69
C CYS A 235 27.62 -7.99 -34.66
N ASP A 236 26.70 -7.88 -33.72
CA ASP A 236 26.64 -6.85 -32.70
C ASP A 236 27.22 -7.26 -31.34
N GLY A 237 27.82 -8.45 -31.28
CA GLY A 237 28.53 -8.95 -30.09
C GLY A 237 27.64 -9.74 -29.13
N THR A 238 26.35 -9.92 -29.43
CA THR A 238 25.42 -10.72 -28.62
C THR A 238 24.91 -11.92 -29.41
N ASP A 239 24.88 -13.11 -28.79
CA ASP A 239 24.23 -14.30 -29.39
C ASP A 239 22.71 -14.21 -29.24
N ASP A 240 22.05 -13.60 -30.24
CA ASP A 240 20.61 -13.44 -30.29
C ASP A 240 19.89 -14.65 -30.90
N CYS A 241 20.58 -15.39 -31.76
CA CYS A 241 20.06 -16.63 -32.33
C CYS A 241 19.98 -17.79 -31.31
N GLY A 242 20.73 -17.68 -30.20
CA GLY A 242 20.89 -18.73 -29.19
C GLY A 242 21.78 -19.88 -29.62
N ASP A 243 22.30 -19.87 -30.84
CA ASP A 243 23.23 -20.85 -31.42
C ASP A 243 24.55 -20.20 -31.89
N GLY A 244 24.70 -18.89 -31.70
CA GLY A 244 25.85 -18.08 -32.10
C GLY A 244 26.02 -17.90 -33.60
N SER A 245 25.02 -18.26 -34.43
CA SER A 245 25.15 -18.19 -35.89
C SER A 245 25.33 -16.76 -36.42
N ASP A 246 24.71 -15.80 -35.76
CA ASP A 246 24.79 -14.35 -36.00
C ASP A 246 26.15 -13.72 -35.65
N GLU A 247 26.95 -14.38 -34.82
CA GLU A 247 28.25 -13.88 -34.36
C GLU A 247 29.45 -14.67 -34.92
N THR A 248 29.21 -15.50 -35.94
CA THR A 248 30.27 -16.34 -36.52
C THR A 248 31.36 -15.52 -37.21
N ALA A 249 32.61 -15.96 -37.07
CA ALA A 249 33.76 -15.27 -37.67
C ALA A 249 33.68 -15.13 -39.21
N THR A 250 32.98 -16.04 -39.88
CA THR A 250 32.77 -15.99 -41.35
C THR A 250 31.75 -14.96 -41.77
N GLU A 251 30.70 -14.75 -40.98
CA GLU A 251 29.67 -13.74 -41.27
C GLU A 251 30.13 -12.35 -40.85
N CYS A 252 30.91 -12.25 -39.77
CA CYS A 252 31.39 -10.99 -39.20
C CYS A 252 32.79 -10.56 -39.67
N GLU A 253 33.36 -11.19 -40.70
CA GLU A 253 34.74 -10.90 -41.17
C GLU A 253 34.90 -9.43 -41.61
N SER A 254 33.84 -8.80 -42.12
CA SER A 254 33.83 -7.41 -42.58
C SER A 254 33.67 -6.38 -41.44
N PHE A 255 33.34 -6.82 -40.22
CA PHE A 255 33.17 -5.95 -39.06
C PHE A 255 34.47 -5.81 -38.29
N THR A 256 34.75 -4.60 -37.78
CA THR A 256 35.92 -4.37 -36.91
C THR A 256 35.46 -4.42 -35.46
N LYS A 257 35.83 -5.47 -34.73
CA LYS A 257 35.47 -5.68 -33.32
C LYS A 257 36.65 -5.38 -32.38
N CYS A 258 36.38 -4.70 -31.27
CA CYS A 258 37.34 -4.45 -30.19
C CYS A 258 36.71 -4.72 -28.83
N SER A 259 36.99 -5.91 -28.30
CA SER A 259 36.46 -6.41 -27.02
C SER A 259 37.34 -6.10 -25.81
N PHE A 260 38.43 -5.34 -25.99
CA PHE A 260 39.43 -5.02 -24.96
C PHE A 260 40.12 -6.21 -24.24
N GLU A 261 39.85 -7.45 -24.60
CA GLU A 261 40.41 -8.65 -23.95
C GLU A 261 41.95 -8.75 -24.02
N ARG A 262 42.58 -8.13 -25.02
CA ARG A 262 44.04 -8.16 -25.19
C ARG A 262 44.70 -6.79 -25.00
N ASP A 263 44.18 -5.76 -25.64
CA ASP A 263 44.70 -4.39 -25.65
C ASP A 263 43.59 -3.39 -26.02
N LEU A 264 43.94 -2.13 -26.30
CA LEU A 264 43.00 -1.09 -26.75
C LEU A 264 42.70 -1.17 -28.26
N CYS A 265 43.11 -2.24 -28.94
CA CYS A 265 43.06 -2.39 -30.38
C CYS A 265 43.77 -1.20 -31.07
N ASP A 266 43.06 -0.48 -31.94
CA ASP A 266 43.53 0.75 -32.59
C ASP A 266 43.10 2.05 -31.88
N TRP A 267 42.40 1.95 -30.74
CA TRP A 267 41.90 3.10 -29.99
C TRP A 267 42.98 3.66 -29.06
N LYS A 268 42.96 4.99 -28.86
CA LYS A 268 43.94 5.71 -28.03
C LYS A 268 43.22 6.45 -26.90
N ALA A 269 43.56 6.13 -25.66
CA ALA A 269 43.13 6.90 -24.50
C ALA A 269 43.98 8.18 -24.41
N GLU A 270 43.34 9.35 -24.49
CA GLU A 270 44.03 10.64 -24.46
C GLU A 270 44.49 10.99 -23.05
N THR A 271 45.68 11.58 -22.90
CA THR A 271 46.22 11.92 -21.58
C THR A 271 45.51 13.14 -20.98
N GLY A 272 44.82 12.95 -19.85
CA GLY A 272 44.11 14.01 -19.12
C GLY A 272 44.07 13.76 -17.60
N PRO A 273 43.37 14.60 -16.83
CA PRO A 273 43.21 14.41 -15.38
C PRO A 273 42.35 13.18 -15.05
N SER A 274 41.43 12.81 -15.95
CA SER A 274 40.68 11.56 -15.95
C SER A 274 41.04 10.75 -17.19
N LEU A 275 41.16 9.43 -17.04
CA LEU A 275 41.66 8.51 -18.07
C LEU A 275 40.72 7.30 -18.18
N TRP A 276 40.57 6.77 -19.40
CA TRP A 276 39.95 5.47 -19.61
C TRP A 276 40.93 4.37 -19.19
N GLU A 277 40.57 3.61 -18.16
CA GLU A 277 41.41 2.55 -17.63
C GLU A 277 40.86 1.17 -17.99
N ARG A 278 41.73 0.33 -18.55
CA ARG A 278 41.43 -1.07 -18.88
C ARG A 278 41.62 -1.95 -17.66
N ASN A 279 40.55 -2.57 -17.16
CA ASN A 279 40.61 -3.40 -15.95
C ASN A 279 39.56 -4.52 -15.97
N THR A 280 39.57 -5.36 -14.94
CA THR A 280 38.62 -6.46 -14.75
C THR A 280 37.85 -6.25 -13.45
N SER A 281 36.67 -6.85 -13.34
CA SER A 281 35.85 -6.81 -12.11
C SER A 281 36.57 -7.46 -10.92
N LEU A 282 37.41 -8.48 -11.14
CA LEU A 282 38.20 -9.11 -10.08
C LEU A 282 39.19 -8.14 -9.41
N ASN A 283 39.79 -7.22 -10.16
CA ASN A 283 40.78 -6.28 -9.65
C ASN A 283 40.14 -5.05 -8.99
N LEU A 284 39.00 -4.60 -9.52
CA LEU A 284 38.30 -3.41 -9.05
C LEU A 284 37.49 -3.64 -7.78
N GLY A 285 37.20 -4.90 -7.43
CA GLY A 285 36.49 -5.29 -6.21
C GLY A 285 34.98 -5.43 -6.42
N THR A 286 34.22 -5.28 -5.33
CA THR A 286 32.75 -5.47 -5.30
C THR A 286 32.01 -4.21 -4.89
N SER A 287 32.58 -3.04 -5.20
CA SER A 287 31.92 -1.75 -4.95
C SER A 287 30.63 -1.65 -5.76
N TYR A 288 29.59 -1.05 -5.17
CA TYR A 288 28.23 -1.00 -5.73
C TYR A 288 28.14 -0.51 -7.17
N SER A 289 28.90 0.51 -7.55
CA SER A 289 28.81 1.14 -8.87
C SER A 289 29.65 0.48 -9.98
N ILE A 290 30.47 -0.52 -9.66
CA ILE A 290 31.43 -1.12 -10.61
C ILE A 290 30.77 -2.29 -11.37
N PRO A 291 30.99 -2.43 -12.69
CA PRO A 291 30.51 -3.60 -13.43
C PRO A 291 30.99 -4.91 -12.80
N THR A 292 30.08 -5.84 -12.51
CA THR A 292 30.41 -7.12 -11.88
C THR A 292 31.07 -8.12 -12.83
N ARG A 293 30.93 -7.90 -14.14
CA ARG A 293 31.43 -8.73 -15.24
C ARG A 293 31.62 -7.92 -16.51
N ASP A 294 32.42 -8.42 -17.44
CA ASP A 294 32.52 -7.89 -18.81
C ASP A 294 31.28 -8.27 -19.64
N HIS A 295 31.10 -7.60 -20.77
CA HIS A 295 30.03 -7.96 -21.72
C HIS A 295 30.48 -9.14 -22.60
N SER A 296 31.70 -9.08 -23.15
CA SER A 296 32.23 -10.01 -24.16
C SER A 296 32.02 -11.50 -23.83
N ASN A 297 32.38 -11.90 -22.62
CA ASN A 297 32.33 -13.30 -22.15
C ASN A 297 31.41 -13.49 -20.95
N ASN A 298 30.71 -12.44 -20.52
CA ASN A 298 29.86 -12.43 -19.33
C ASN A 298 30.62 -12.82 -18.03
N SER A 299 31.95 -12.61 -17.95
CA SER A 299 32.85 -13.13 -16.90
C SER A 299 33.42 -12.04 -15.99
N ARG A 300 33.89 -12.42 -14.80
CA ARG A 300 34.61 -11.50 -13.90
C ARG A 300 36.06 -11.25 -14.33
N THR A 301 36.57 -12.10 -15.22
CA THR A 301 37.97 -12.07 -15.69
C THR A 301 38.15 -11.29 -16.98
N GLY A 302 37.08 -11.02 -17.72
CA GLY A 302 37.13 -10.21 -18.93
C GLY A 302 37.44 -8.74 -18.64
N PHE A 303 37.92 -8.05 -19.66
CA PHE A 303 38.44 -6.71 -19.58
C PHE A 303 37.51 -5.72 -20.25
N PHE A 304 37.24 -4.62 -19.57
CA PHE A 304 36.49 -3.47 -20.11
C PHE A 304 37.22 -2.17 -19.81
N LEU A 305 36.77 -1.08 -20.42
CA LEU A 305 37.23 0.27 -20.09
C LEU A 305 36.31 0.92 -19.09
N HIS A 306 36.86 1.58 -18.09
CA HIS A 306 36.07 2.28 -17.08
C HIS A 306 36.70 3.60 -16.63
N VAL A 307 35.85 4.44 -16.05
CA VAL A 307 36.16 5.72 -15.44
C VAL A 307 35.38 5.78 -14.12
N GLY A 308 36.09 5.88 -13.00
CA GLY A 308 35.49 6.05 -11.67
C GLY A 308 35.46 7.50 -11.19
N SER A 309 34.71 7.76 -10.12
CA SER A 309 34.69 9.06 -9.44
C SER A 309 36.08 9.45 -8.93
N ALA A 310 36.59 10.61 -9.35
CA ALA A 310 37.91 11.09 -8.94
C ALA A 310 37.94 11.47 -7.45
N PRO A 311 38.99 11.10 -6.68
CA PRO A 311 39.14 11.50 -5.29
C PRO A 311 39.54 12.99 -5.21
N ALA A 312 38.58 13.84 -4.85
CA ALA A 312 38.79 15.19 -4.31
C ALA A 312 39.82 16.07 -5.08
N ALA A 313 39.50 16.48 -6.31
CA ALA A 313 40.18 17.61 -6.97
C ALA A 313 39.31 18.27 -8.05
N GLY A 314 38.46 19.23 -7.64
CA GLY A 314 38.21 20.53 -8.30
C GLY A 314 37.81 20.67 -9.78
N ALA A 315 37.78 19.63 -10.62
CA ALA A 315 37.29 19.73 -12.00
C ALA A 315 36.83 18.36 -12.51
N SER A 316 35.56 18.26 -12.93
CA SER A 316 35.03 17.13 -13.70
C SER A 316 35.65 17.12 -15.09
N SER A 317 36.88 16.63 -15.23
CA SER A 317 37.49 16.43 -16.54
C SER A 317 36.95 15.16 -17.19
N ALA A 318 36.48 15.25 -18.43
CA ALA A 318 36.04 14.07 -19.18
C ALA A 318 37.23 13.19 -19.59
N ALA A 319 37.13 11.88 -19.39
CA ALA A 319 38.07 10.92 -19.94
C ALA A 319 37.79 10.73 -21.44
N GLN A 320 38.81 10.84 -22.28
CA GLN A 320 38.66 10.82 -23.74
C GLN A 320 39.27 9.56 -24.36
N LEU A 321 38.47 8.83 -25.14
CA LEU A 321 38.91 7.70 -25.96
C LEU A 321 38.73 8.03 -27.44
N SER A 322 39.77 7.80 -28.24
CA SER A 322 39.85 8.37 -29.57
C SER A 322 40.20 7.32 -30.62
N SER A 323 39.47 7.31 -31.74
CA SER A 323 39.62 6.31 -32.81
C SER A 323 40.69 6.68 -33.84
N PRO A 324 41.05 5.77 -34.76
CA PRO A 324 41.65 6.12 -36.05
C PRO A 324 40.73 7.00 -36.92
N PHE A 325 41.26 7.49 -38.04
CA PHE A 325 40.44 8.18 -39.05
C PHE A 325 39.66 7.16 -39.90
N PHE A 326 38.38 7.44 -40.12
CA PHE A 326 37.48 6.62 -40.93
C PHE A 326 36.92 7.41 -42.11
N GLU A 327 36.66 6.69 -43.20
CA GLU A 327 35.91 7.14 -44.38
C GLU A 327 34.65 6.28 -44.51
N VAL A 328 33.50 6.91 -44.81
CA VAL A 328 32.22 6.20 -44.94
C VAL A 328 32.08 5.62 -46.36
N ASN A 329 31.92 4.30 -46.45
CA ASN A 329 31.55 3.60 -47.67
C ASN A 329 30.20 2.91 -47.46
N LYS A 330 29.12 3.44 -48.05
CA LYS A 330 27.71 3.10 -47.76
C LYS A 330 27.22 3.72 -46.44
N SER A 331 27.06 2.92 -45.38
CA SER A 331 26.54 3.28 -44.06
C SER A 331 27.54 2.86 -42.99
N CYS A 332 28.08 3.82 -42.23
CA CYS A 332 29.01 3.55 -41.13
C CYS A 332 28.29 3.72 -39.79
N SER A 333 28.26 2.66 -39.00
CA SER A 333 27.71 2.64 -37.65
C SER A 333 28.71 2.08 -36.64
N LEU A 334 28.63 2.56 -35.40
CA LEU A 334 29.31 2.04 -34.23
C LEU A 334 28.27 1.45 -33.28
N VAL A 335 28.47 0.20 -32.88
CA VAL A 335 27.79 -0.43 -31.75
C VAL A 335 28.78 -0.50 -30.59
N LEU A 336 28.32 -0.20 -29.39
CA LEU A 336 29.08 -0.38 -28.15
C LEU A 336 28.18 -0.73 -26.99
N TYR A 337 28.74 -1.34 -25.95
CA TYR A 337 28.03 -1.62 -24.71
C TYR A 337 28.52 -0.68 -23.62
N CYS A 338 27.61 0.03 -22.97
CA CYS A 338 27.93 0.96 -21.89
C CYS A 338 27.27 0.55 -20.59
N HIS A 339 27.92 0.91 -19.47
CA HIS A 339 27.42 0.69 -18.12
C HIS A 339 27.59 1.98 -17.32
N LEU A 340 26.47 2.60 -16.94
CA LEU A 340 26.41 3.81 -16.11
C LEU A 340 25.64 3.46 -14.85
N HIS A 341 26.32 3.41 -13.69
CA HIS A 341 25.69 3.01 -12.44
C HIS A 341 26.23 3.78 -11.22
N GLY A 342 25.37 4.02 -10.24
CA GLY A 342 25.70 4.57 -8.92
C GLY A 342 25.66 6.09 -8.80
N SER A 343 25.32 6.83 -9.87
CA SER A 343 25.15 8.29 -9.78
C SER A 343 24.23 8.83 -10.88
N ALA A 344 23.29 9.70 -10.51
CA ALA A 344 22.38 10.37 -11.44
C ALA A 344 23.05 11.43 -12.32
N THR A 345 24.33 11.77 -12.06
CA THR A 345 25.09 12.78 -12.82
C THR A 345 26.15 12.18 -13.74
N SER A 346 26.29 10.85 -13.78
CA SER A 346 27.19 10.17 -14.72
C SER A 346 26.75 10.38 -16.16
N THR A 347 27.69 10.67 -17.05
CA THR A 347 27.41 10.97 -18.47
C THR A 347 28.40 10.28 -19.40
N LEU A 348 27.90 9.77 -20.53
CA LEU A 348 28.65 9.22 -21.65
C LEU A 348 28.25 9.94 -22.93
N SER A 349 29.21 10.58 -23.60
CA SER A 349 28.97 11.39 -24.81
C SER A 349 29.84 10.91 -25.97
N ILE A 350 29.23 10.66 -27.12
CA ILE A 350 29.86 10.15 -28.35
C ILE A 350 29.85 11.27 -29.39
N PHE A 351 31.04 11.60 -29.87
CA PHE A 351 31.26 12.67 -30.84
C PHE A 351 31.95 12.13 -32.10
N TYR A 352 31.74 12.82 -33.23
CA TYR A 352 32.68 12.76 -34.35
C TYR A 352 33.42 14.08 -34.48
N VAL A 353 34.65 14.02 -35.01
CA VAL A 353 35.52 15.16 -35.22
C VAL A 353 35.91 15.25 -36.69
N ILE A 354 35.59 16.37 -37.33
CA ILE A 354 35.98 16.72 -38.71
C ILE A 354 36.72 18.05 -38.67
N ASN A 355 37.88 18.17 -39.33
CA ASN A 355 38.62 19.44 -39.45
C ASN A 355 38.76 20.23 -38.13
N SER A 356 38.96 19.54 -37.01
CA SER A 356 39.05 20.08 -35.63
C SER A 356 37.74 20.61 -35.02
N THR A 357 36.59 20.45 -35.69
CA THR A 357 35.27 20.69 -35.11
C THR A 357 34.70 19.40 -34.53
N LYS A 358 34.26 19.47 -33.27
CA LYS A 358 33.65 18.37 -32.51
C LYS A 358 32.12 18.48 -32.60
N GLN A 359 31.44 17.42 -33.01
CA GLN A 359 29.98 17.35 -33.16
C GLN A 359 29.43 16.20 -32.32
N LEU A 360 28.43 16.49 -31.47
CA LEU A 360 27.77 15.49 -30.61
C LEU A 360 26.84 14.62 -31.46
N VAL A 361 26.95 13.31 -31.31
CA VAL A 361 26.07 12.35 -32.00
C VAL A 361 25.09 11.71 -31.04
N ARG A 362 25.57 11.32 -29.86
CA ARG A 362 24.76 10.68 -28.83
C ARG A 362 25.27 11.06 -27.45
N GLU A 363 24.36 11.23 -26.50
CA GLU A 363 24.65 11.43 -25.09
C GLU A 363 23.70 10.55 -24.26
N ARG A 364 24.24 9.94 -23.20
CA ARG A 364 23.48 9.25 -22.15
C ARG A 364 23.87 9.79 -20.80
N THR A 365 22.89 10.05 -19.96
CA THR A 365 23.08 10.62 -18.61
C THR A 365 22.23 9.87 -17.60
N GLY A 366 22.75 9.71 -16.38
CA GLY A 366 22.02 9.13 -15.25
C GLY A 366 22.53 7.75 -14.80
N ASP A 367 21.73 7.10 -13.96
CA ASP A 367 21.94 5.74 -13.49
C ASP A 367 21.04 4.78 -14.27
N LEU A 368 21.65 3.92 -15.09
CA LEU A 368 21.00 2.89 -15.92
C LEU A 368 20.89 1.54 -15.21
N GLY A 369 21.36 1.44 -13.96
CA GLY A 369 21.44 0.20 -13.19
C GLY A 369 22.69 -0.62 -13.47
N SER A 370 22.86 -1.72 -12.73
CA SER A 370 23.99 -2.63 -12.87
C SER A 370 23.80 -3.59 -14.06
N CYS A 371 23.84 -3.04 -15.28
CA CYS A 371 23.71 -3.82 -16.52
C CYS A 371 24.48 -3.19 -17.70
N TRP A 372 24.78 -4.03 -18.70
CA TRP A 372 25.38 -3.58 -19.96
C TRP A 372 24.28 -3.21 -20.96
N VAL A 373 24.28 -1.95 -21.38
CA VAL A 373 23.30 -1.38 -22.29
C VAL A 373 23.93 -1.23 -23.66
N ARG A 374 23.32 -1.86 -24.66
CA ARG A 374 23.68 -1.75 -26.07
C ARG A 374 23.33 -0.37 -26.59
N GLU A 375 24.27 0.28 -27.27
CA GLU A 375 24.08 1.56 -27.95
C GLU A 375 24.56 1.47 -29.39
N ARG A 376 23.75 1.96 -30.34
CA ARG A 376 24.11 2.06 -31.75
C ARG A 376 24.05 3.52 -32.19
N VAL A 377 25.08 3.92 -32.93
CA VAL A 377 25.23 5.27 -33.48
C VAL A 377 25.59 5.17 -34.96
N ASP A 378 24.77 5.78 -35.82
CA ASP A 378 25.05 5.88 -37.25
C ASP A 378 25.72 7.24 -37.57
N PHE A 379 26.79 7.21 -38.37
CA PHE A 379 27.53 8.40 -38.79
C PHE A 379 27.17 8.80 -40.22
N ASN A 380 26.38 9.88 -40.35
CA ASN A 380 26.07 10.49 -41.64
C ASN A 380 27.11 11.55 -42.02
N VAL A 381 28.32 11.09 -42.34
CA VAL A 381 29.46 11.97 -42.65
C VAL A 381 30.05 11.62 -44.03
N THR A 382 30.34 12.64 -44.84
CA THR A 382 30.96 12.47 -46.17
C THR A 382 32.47 12.71 -46.18
N GLU A 383 33.00 13.35 -45.14
CA GLU A 383 34.43 13.63 -44.97
C GLU A 383 35.10 12.60 -44.07
N THR A 384 36.43 12.54 -44.09
CA THR A 384 37.19 11.71 -43.14
C THR A 384 37.01 12.25 -41.73
N PHE A 385 36.61 11.39 -40.79
CA PHE A 385 36.31 11.79 -39.42
C PHE A 385 36.98 10.87 -38.40
N LYS A 386 37.03 11.34 -37.15
CA LYS A 386 37.50 10.58 -35.99
C LYS A 386 36.37 10.48 -34.97
N VAL A 387 36.17 9.31 -34.35
CA VAL A 387 35.23 9.12 -33.24
C VAL A 387 35.93 9.45 -31.93
N LEU A 388 35.25 10.20 -31.07
CA LEU A 388 35.69 10.57 -29.73
C LEU A 388 34.60 10.21 -28.72
N ILE A 389 34.94 9.37 -27.75
CA ILE A 389 34.04 8.94 -26.68
C ILE A 389 34.51 9.58 -25.37
N GLU A 390 33.61 10.30 -24.71
CA GLU A 390 33.85 10.99 -23.46
C GLU A 390 33.02 10.40 -22.32
N GLY A 391 33.69 10.04 -21.22
CA GLY A 391 33.04 9.55 -20.00
C GLY A 391 33.29 10.47 -18.81
N VAL A 392 32.23 10.81 -18.10
CA VAL A 392 32.25 11.60 -16.85
C VAL A 392 31.51 10.81 -15.78
N ALA A 393 32.23 10.37 -14.75
CA ALA A 393 31.62 9.68 -13.61
C ALA A 393 31.14 10.69 -12.56
N GLY A 394 29.87 10.59 -12.16
CA GLY A 394 29.30 11.35 -11.05
C GLY A 394 29.87 10.91 -9.70
N SER A 395 29.58 11.68 -8.64
CA SER A 395 30.03 11.33 -7.28
C SER A 395 29.50 9.94 -6.88
N GLY A 396 30.41 9.01 -6.58
CA GLY A 396 30.08 7.62 -6.23
C GLY A 396 29.75 6.70 -7.41
N GLY A 397 29.61 7.23 -8.63
CA GLY A 397 29.28 6.50 -9.84
C GLY A 397 30.49 5.99 -10.63
N THR A 398 30.22 5.12 -11.59
CA THR A 398 31.19 4.63 -12.58
C THR A 398 30.58 4.66 -13.98
N VAL A 399 31.38 5.01 -14.98
CA VAL A 399 31.05 4.86 -16.40
C VAL A 399 32.00 3.84 -17.00
N ALA A 400 31.47 2.81 -17.65
CA ALA A 400 32.25 1.79 -18.33
C ALA A 400 31.74 1.53 -19.75
N ILE A 401 32.63 1.11 -20.63
CA ILE A 401 32.33 0.69 -22.00
C ILE A 401 33.04 -0.61 -22.34
N ASP A 402 32.40 -1.43 -23.16
CA ASP A 402 32.91 -2.68 -23.67
C ASP A 402 32.45 -2.91 -25.12
N ASP A 403 33.11 -3.82 -25.84
CA ASP A 403 32.77 -4.29 -27.18
C ASP A 403 32.47 -3.17 -28.21
N LEU A 404 33.52 -2.47 -28.67
CA LEU A 404 33.38 -1.50 -29.77
C LEU A 404 33.35 -2.21 -31.12
N ILE A 405 32.23 -2.11 -31.83
CA ILE A 405 31.99 -2.81 -33.10
C ILE A 405 31.64 -1.81 -34.20
N LEU A 406 32.49 -1.74 -35.23
CA LEU A 406 32.27 -0.91 -36.39
C LEU A 406 31.77 -1.74 -37.58
N SER A 407 30.71 -1.25 -38.22
CA SER A 407 30.12 -1.85 -39.42
C SER A 407 31.09 -1.85 -40.61
N GLU A 408 30.79 -2.68 -41.62
CA GLU A 408 31.58 -2.78 -42.87
C GLU A 408 31.77 -1.45 -43.62
N GLY A 409 30.90 -0.46 -43.38
CA GLY A 409 30.97 0.84 -44.04
C GLY A 409 32.00 1.79 -43.44
N CYS A 410 32.60 1.46 -42.30
CA CYS A 410 33.62 2.28 -41.63
C CYS A 410 35.03 1.86 -42.10
N VAL A 411 35.51 2.43 -43.20
CA VAL A 411 36.82 2.05 -43.78
C VAL A 411 37.94 2.88 -43.15
N LYS A 412 38.94 2.22 -42.56
CA LYS A 412 40.10 2.87 -41.94
C LYS A 412 41.04 3.49 -42.99
N GLU A 413 41.39 4.78 -42.84
CA GLU A 413 42.42 5.44 -43.65
C GLU A 413 43.79 5.42 -42.92
N GLY A 414 44.90 5.38 -43.67
CA GLY A 414 46.26 5.43 -43.12
C GLY A 414 46.61 6.76 -42.44
N GLU A 415 47.44 6.72 -41.39
CA GLU A 415 47.77 7.85 -40.52
C GLU A 415 48.16 9.14 -41.27
N LYS A 416 47.35 10.20 -41.13
CA LYS A 416 47.76 11.60 -41.36
C LYS A 416 48.34 12.19 -40.06
N PRO A 417 49.30 13.13 -40.12
CA PRO A 417 50.03 13.65 -38.96
C PRO A 417 49.09 14.29 -37.92
N PRO A 418 49.52 14.36 -36.64
CA PRO A 418 48.64 14.67 -35.52
C PRO A 418 48.09 16.08 -35.62
N VAL A 419 46.76 16.18 -35.62
CA VAL A 419 46.06 17.44 -35.41
C VAL A 419 45.91 17.62 -33.90
N LYS A 420 46.59 18.62 -33.34
CA LYS A 420 46.32 19.09 -31.97
C LYS A 420 44.90 19.66 -31.93
N LEU A 421 44.00 18.98 -31.20
CA LEU A 421 42.75 19.58 -30.77
C LEU A 421 43.07 20.78 -29.88
N LEU A 422 42.57 21.96 -30.25
CA LEU A 422 42.51 23.09 -29.34
C LEU A 422 41.48 22.72 -28.27
N SER A 423 41.96 22.44 -27.06
CA SER A 423 41.12 22.35 -25.87
C SER A 423 40.45 23.71 -25.67
N GLN A 424 39.22 23.86 -26.12
CA GLN A 424 38.39 24.95 -25.68
C GLN A 424 38.01 24.63 -24.23
N GLU A 425 38.75 25.20 -23.29
CA GLU A 425 38.33 25.29 -21.88
C GLU A 425 37.03 26.09 -21.87
N SER A 426 35.90 25.39 -21.95
CA SER A 426 34.67 25.86 -21.32
C SER A 426 34.76 25.45 -19.85
N ALA A 427 35.67 26.08 -19.11
CA ALA A 427 35.54 26.12 -17.66
C ALA A 427 34.28 26.93 -17.39
N GLY A 428 33.20 26.27 -16.99
CA GLY A 428 32.03 26.97 -16.45
C GLY A 428 32.47 27.92 -15.34
N PRO A 429 31.83 29.09 -15.18
CA PRO A 429 32.22 30.10 -14.19
C PRO A 429 32.05 29.65 -12.72
N CYS A 430 31.43 28.48 -12.49
CA CYS A 430 31.03 27.99 -11.17
C CYS A 430 31.85 26.77 -10.73
N THR A 431 31.97 26.57 -9.42
CA THR A 431 32.63 25.39 -8.83
C THR A 431 31.79 24.12 -9.03
N ALA A 432 32.38 22.94 -8.86
CA ALA A 432 31.71 21.65 -9.14
C ALA A 432 30.43 21.36 -8.30
N ASP A 433 30.23 22.10 -7.21
CA ASP A 433 29.08 22.07 -6.30
C ASP A 433 28.05 23.19 -6.58
N GLN A 434 28.26 23.97 -7.65
CA GLN A 434 27.44 25.12 -8.01
C GLN A 434 26.89 25.03 -9.44
N VAL A 435 25.67 25.51 -9.62
CA VAL A 435 24.98 25.63 -10.91
C VAL A 435 25.01 27.08 -11.35
N ALA A 436 25.33 27.32 -12.63
CA ALA A 436 25.35 28.65 -13.22
C ALA A 436 23.95 29.08 -13.66
N CYS A 437 23.49 30.24 -13.20
CA CYS A 437 22.31 30.92 -13.74
C CYS A 437 22.61 31.48 -15.14
N ASP A 438 21.60 31.68 -15.98
CA ASP A 438 21.75 32.37 -17.27
C ASP A 438 22.21 33.84 -17.09
N SER A 439 21.92 34.43 -15.92
CA SER A 439 22.42 35.74 -15.47
C SER A 439 23.93 35.79 -15.22
N GLY A 440 24.58 34.63 -15.07
CA GLY A 440 26.00 34.46 -14.75
C GLY A 440 26.31 34.35 -13.26
N ASP A 441 25.30 34.38 -12.38
CA ASP A 441 25.45 34.08 -10.95
C ASP A 441 25.60 32.56 -10.73
N CYS A 442 26.23 32.15 -9.63
CA CYS A 442 26.38 30.74 -9.26
C CYS A 442 25.58 30.43 -7.99
N ILE A 443 24.67 29.46 -8.06
CA ILE A 443 23.88 28.97 -6.91
C ILE A 443 24.38 27.58 -6.48
N ALA A 444 24.08 27.17 -5.25
CA ALA A 444 24.40 25.80 -4.82
C ALA A 444 23.55 24.80 -5.62
N ALA A 445 24.11 23.64 -5.96
CA ALA A 445 23.41 22.63 -6.77
C ALA A 445 22.12 22.09 -6.11
N GLU A 446 21.99 22.20 -4.79
CA GLU A 446 20.78 21.83 -4.03
C GLU A 446 19.62 22.84 -4.15
N LEU A 447 19.91 24.05 -4.64
CA LEU A 447 18.93 25.12 -4.90
C LEU A 447 18.50 25.16 -6.37
N ALA A 448 19.00 24.24 -7.20
CA ALA A 448 18.52 24.09 -8.57
C ALA A 448 17.34 23.12 -8.59
N CYS A 449 16.27 23.46 -9.32
CA CYS A 449 15.04 22.68 -9.39
C CYS A 449 14.34 22.50 -8.04
N ASP A 450 14.40 23.49 -7.14
CA ASP A 450 13.79 23.46 -5.81
C ASP A 450 12.39 24.12 -5.74
N PHE A 451 11.82 24.42 -6.90
CA PHE A 451 10.54 25.10 -7.07
C PHE A 451 10.50 26.54 -6.56
N THR A 452 11.66 27.15 -6.29
CA THR A 452 11.78 28.54 -5.82
C THR A 452 12.78 29.29 -6.70
N ASP A 453 12.36 30.43 -7.25
CA ASP A 453 13.25 31.28 -8.07
C ASP A 453 14.40 31.85 -7.21
N THR A 454 15.54 31.14 -7.16
CA THR A 454 16.76 31.58 -6.47
C THR A 454 17.61 32.42 -7.40
N CYS A 455 17.71 32.04 -8.68
CA CYS A 455 18.31 32.90 -9.69
C CYS A 455 17.41 34.12 -9.95
N THR A 456 18.02 35.30 -10.12
CA THR A 456 17.26 36.55 -10.37
C THR A 456 16.46 36.55 -11.67
N ASP A 457 16.78 35.63 -12.59
CA ASP A 457 16.12 35.42 -13.88
C ASP A 457 15.30 34.10 -13.94
N GLY A 458 15.17 33.41 -12.81
CA GLY A 458 14.48 32.12 -12.66
C GLY A 458 15.04 31.00 -13.55
N SER A 459 16.30 31.10 -13.98
CA SER A 459 16.92 30.12 -14.89
C SER A 459 17.15 28.76 -14.24
N ASP A 460 17.27 28.72 -12.92
CA ASP A 460 17.36 27.53 -12.07
C ASP A 460 16.14 26.61 -12.20
N GLU A 461 14.95 27.14 -12.46
CA GLU A 461 13.72 26.35 -12.53
C GLU A 461 13.24 26.02 -13.97
N LYS A 462 13.91 26.54 -15.00
CA LYS A 462 13.45 26.39 -16.41
C LYS A 462 13.66 25.00 -16.99
N HIS A 463 14.67 24.26 -16.53
CA HIS A 463 15.04 22.95 -17.07
C HIS A 463 14.67 21.80 -16.12
N CYS A 464 13.62 21.99 -15.31
CA CYS A 464 13.25 21.08 -14.23
C CYS A 464 12.00 20.23 -14.56
N GLY A 465 11.77 19.97 -15.85
CA GLY A 465 10.71 19.08 -16.33
C GLY A 465 9.36 19.74 -16.67
N THR A 466 9.11 20.98 -16.22
CA THR A 466 7.94 21.76 -16.70
C THR A 466 8.14 22.14 -18.16
N THR A 467 7.27 21.68 -19.06
CA THR A 467 7.45 21.88 -20.49
C THR A 467 6.19 21.66 -21.32
N THR A 468 6.09 22.40 -22.42
CA THR A 468 5.18 22.16 -23.54
C THR A 468 5.88 21.45 -24.71
N PHE A 469 7.14 21.03 -24.52
CA PHE A 469 8.02 20.39 -25.50
C PHE A 469 8.38 21.21 -26.76
N GLU A 470 7.76 22.38 -26.98
CA GLU A 470 8.02 23.27 -28.12
C GLU A 470 9.44 23.82 -28.19
N THR A 471 10.08 24.04 -27.04
CA THR A 471 11.44 24.59 -26.93
C THR A 471 12.49 23.52 -26.63
N GLY A 472 12.12 22.24 -26.70
CA GLY A 472 12.99 21.10 -26.41
C GLY A 472 12.48 20.22 -25.27
N ALA A 473 13.30 19.26 -24.83
CA ALA A 473 12.94 18.33 -23.77
C ALA A 473 12.96 18.96 -22.35
N MET A 474 13.51 20.17 -22.18
CA MET A 474 13.46 20.99 -20.94
C MET A 474 13.76 20.20 -19.64
N GLY A 475 14.76 19.32 -19.69
CA GLY A 475 15.21 18.50 -18.55
C GLY A 475 14.79 17.02 -18.60
N TRP A 476 13.89 16.62 -19.49
CA TRP A 476 13.54 15.22 -19.69
C TRP A 476 14.64 14.48 -20.48
N HIS A 477 15.13 13.38 -19.92
CA HIS A 477 16.16 12.54 -20.54
C HIS A 477 15.65 11.11 -20.72
N ASP A 478 15.88 10.53 -21.90
CA ASP A 478 15.65 9.10 -22.12
C ASP A 478 16.74 8.27 -21.44
N ILE A 479 16.31 7.33 -20.60
CA ILE A 479 17.17 6.40 -19.86
C ILE A 479 16.76 4.95 -20.14
N SER A 480 16.12 4.73 -21.29
CA SER A 480 15.64 3.42 -21.69
C SER A 480 16.82 2.49 -22.02
N VAL A 481 16.76 1.27 -21.49
CA VAL A 481 17.76 0.20 -21.71
C VAL A 481 17.28 -0.85 -22.72
N GLY A 482 16.02 -0.78 -23.11
CA GLY A 482 15.36 -1.74 -23.98
C GLY A 482 15.15 -1.26 -25.42
N ARG A 483 14.31 -2.01 -26.14
CA ARG A 483 13.92 -1.79 -27.55
C ARG A 483 12.91 -0.66 -27.75
N LEU A 484 12.54 0.04 -26.68
CA LEU A 484 11.69 1.23 -26.73
C LEU A 484 12.48 2.39 -26.13
N ARG A 485 12.28 3.58 -26.68
CA ARG A 485 12.86 4.82 -26.16
C ARG A 485 11.89 5.98 -26.29
N TRP A 486 12.11 7.01 -25.49
CA TRP A 486 11.44 8.29 -25.65
C TRP A 486 12.22 9.20 -26.60
N GLU A 487 11.50 9.84 -27.51
CA GLU A 487 12.07 10.83 -28.42
C GLU A 487 11.15 12.03 -28.59
N LEU A 488 11.75 13.20 -28.75
CA LEU A 488 11.05 14.44 -29.02
C LEU A 488 10.70 14.50 -30.51
N GLN A 489 9.42 14.48 -30.85
CA GLN A 489 8.96 14.54 -32.23
C GLN A 489 8.49 15.96 -32.57
N GLY A 490 9.15 16.60 -33.55
CA GLY A 490 8.71 17.85 -34.19
C GLY A 490 8.09 17.61 -35.57
N LEU A 491 7.16 18.47 -36.01
CA LEU A 491 6.54 18.37 -37.35
C LEU A 491 7.57 18.67 -38.46
N SER A 492 8.20 17.63 -39.01
CA SER A 492 8.84 17.67 -40.33
C SER A 492 8.40 16.56 -41.29
N GLU A 493 7.54 15.63 -40.86
CA GLU A 493 6.91 14.65 -41.75
C GLU A 493 5.38 14.62 -41.57
N PRO A 494 4.59 14.64 -42.67
CA PRO A 494 3.14 14.59 -42.60
C PRO A 494 2.69 13.14 -42.36
N ASN A 495 2.83 12.65 -41.13
CA ASN A 495 2.15 11.42 -40.73
C ASN A 495 0.70 11.75 -40.34
N THR A 496 -0.25 11.17 -41.07
CA THR A 496 -1.70 11.47 -41.09
C THR A 496 -2.47 11.15 -39.80
N PHE A 497 -1.82 10.91 -38.66
CA PHE A 497 -2.45 10.31 -37.47
C PHE A 497 -2.78 11.27 -36.30
N LEU A 498 -2.23 12.49 -36.25
CA LEU A 498 -2.34 13.37 -35.08
C LEU A 498 -3.35 14.51 -35.28
N THR A 499 -4.62 14.17 -35.47
CA THR A 499 -5.75 15.14 -35.39
C THR A 499 -6.36 15.25 -33.99
N VAL A 500 -5.74 14.65 -32.96
CA VAL A 500 -6.34 14.49 -31.62
C VAL A 500 -5.73 15.43 -30.56
N PHE A 501 -4.46 15.79 -30.66
CA PHE A 501 -3.93 16.96 -29.94
C PHE A 501 -4.37 18.19 -30.73
N LEU A 502 -5.23 19.02 -30.17
CA LEU A 502 -5.89 20.13 -30.86
C LEU A 502 -4.94 21.27 -31.35
N CYS A 503 -3.61 21.08 -31.32
CA CYS A 503 -2.64 22.05 -31.78
C CYS A 503 -1.46 21.40 -32.54
N PRO A 504 -0.92 22.03 -33.60
CA PRO A 504 0.40 21.70 -34.13
C PRO A 504 1.46 22.08 -33.10
N GLY A 505 2.33 21.13 -32.75
CA GLY A 505 3.32 21.28 -31.69
C GLY A 505 4.27 20.08 -31.56
N ALA A 506 5.32 20.22 -30.77
CA ALA A 506 6.25 19.14 -30.43
C ALA A 506 5.78 18.39 -29.18
N PHE A 507 6.01 17.08 -29.12
CA PHE A 507 5.60 16.25 -27.97
C PHE A 507 6.57 15.07 -27.80
N LEU A 508 6.53 14.46 -26.62
CA LEU A 508 7.34 13.28 -26.32
C LEU A 508 6.58 12.02 -26.75
N THR A 509 7.18 11.16 -27.57
CA THR A 509 6.55 9.93 -28.08
C THR A 509 7.48 8.74 -27.98
N LEU A 510 6.91 7.53 -27.97
CA LEU A 510 7.68 6.31 -28.08
C LEU A 510 8.16 6.06 -29.50
N GLN A 511 9.40 5.57 -29.60
CA GLN A 511 10.05 5.11 -30.83
C GLN A 511 10.79 3.80 -30.59
N GLU A 512 11.21 3.13 -31.66
CA GLU A 512 12.12 1.98 -31.59
C GLU A 512 13.46 2.42 -30.97
N GLY A 513 13.91 1.67 -29.96
CA GLY A 513 15.15 1.86 -29.23
C GLY A 513 16.23 0.87 -29.65
N GLU A 514 17.49 1.25 -29.48
CA GLU A 514 18.66 0.43 -29.84
C GLU A 514 19.08 -0.58 -28.76
N GLY A 515 18.42 -0.53 -27.60
CA GLY A 515 18.69 -1.42 -26.48
C GLY A 515 18.22 -2.85 -26.76
N GLN A 516 18.88 -3.82 -26.15
CA GLN A 516 18.59 -5.24 -26.36
C GLN A 516 17.37 -5.74 -25.56
N MET A 517 17.11 -5.12 -24.40
CA MET A 517 16.11 -5.58 -23.42
C MET A 517 14.67 -5.31 -23.87
N VAL A 518 13.70 -6.02 -23.30
CA VAL A 518 12.26 -5.82 -23.57
C VAL A 518 11.57 -5.11 -22.39
N ASP A 519 12.31 -4.21 -21.73
CA ASP A 519 11.79 -3.41 -20.61
C ASP A 519 10.99 -2.20 -21.13
N ALA A 520 10.19 -1.59 -20.24
CA ALA A 520 9.45 -0.36 -20.54
C ALA A 520 10.41 0.79 -20.87
N ALA A 521 10.00 1.66 -21.79
CA ALA A 521 10.72 2.91 -22.07
C ALA A 521 10.60 3.85 -20.88
N LYS A 522 11.70 4.52 -20.53
CA LYS A 522 11.84 5.36 -19.34
C LYS A 522 12.37 6.74 -19.72
N ALA A 523 11.64 7.78 -19.38
CA ALA A 523 12.12 9.17 -19.44
C ALA A 523 12.12 9.76 -18.03
N ARG A 524 13.16 10.50 -17.66
CA ARG A 524 13.35 10.98 -16.29
C ARG A 524 13.68 12.48 -16.25
N THR A 525 13.18 13.18 -15.24
CA THR A 525 13.53 14.59 -14.95
C THR A 525 14.94 14.70 -14.36
N PRO A 526 15.53 15.91 -14.24
CA PRO A 526 16.67 16.14 -13.36
C PRO A 526 16.26 15.98 -11.89
N LEU A 527 17.24 16.05 -10.98
CA LEU A 527 16.98 15.96 -9.54
C LEU A 527 16.18 17.19 -9.09
N LEU A 528 14.95 16.97 -8.64
CA LEU A 528 14.04 17.99 -8.12
C LEU A 528 14.25 18.10 -6.60
N GLY A 529 14.16 19.32 -6.06
CA GLY A 529 14.27 19.60 -4.64
C GLY A 529 13.07 19.09 -3.82
N PRO A 530 13.09 19.29 -2.49
CA PRO A 530 11.99 18.94 -1.60
C PRO A 530 10.66 19.60 -2.01
N SER A 531 9.53 18.93 -1.77
CA SER A 531 8.21 19.42 -2.15
C SER A 531 7.21 19.42 -0.99
N GLY A 532 6.20 20.31 -1.07
CA GLY A 532 5.09 20.38 -0.10
C GLY A 532 3.98 19.36 -0.35
N PRO A 533 3.05 19.15 0.62
CA PRO A 533 1.99 18.14 0.55
C PRO A 533 0.96 18.38 -0.57
N SER A 534 0.85 19.60 -1.09
CA SER A 534 -0.02 19.98 -2.21
C SER A 534 0.59 19.74 -3.60
N CYS A 535 1.87 19.36 -3.68
CA CYS A 535 2.58 19.23 -4.94
C CYS A 535 1.87 18.28 -5.90
N THR A 536 1.49 18.79 -7.07
CA THR A 536 0.74 18.05 -8.08
C THR A 536 1.40 18.26 -9.44
N MET A 537 1.55 17.18 -10.20
CA MET A 537 2.00 17.21 -11.59
C MET A 537 0.77 17.10 -12.50
N GLU A 538 0.63 18.01 -13.45
CA GLU A 538 -0.38 17.92 -14.51
C GLU A 538 0.28 17.54 -15.83
N MET A 539 -0.40 16.71 -16.62
CA MET A 539 0.04 16.39 -17.97
C MET A 539 -1.12 15.98 -18.88
N SER A 540 -0.91 16.13 -20.18
CA SER A 540 -1.76 15.56 -21.23
C SER A 540 -1.10 14.32 -21.80
N TYR A 541 -1.87 13.25 -21.98
CA TYR A 541 -1.35 11.98 -22.50
C TYR A 541 -2.27 11.36 -23.53
N HIS A 542 -1.69 10.48 -24.35
CA HIS A 542 -2.36 9.68 -25.34
C HIS A 542 -1.77 8.27 -25.35
N ILE A 543 -2.61 7.25 -25.31
CA ILE A 543 -2.22 5.84 -25.47
C ILE A 543 -3.13 5.16 -26.48
N HIS A 544 -2.53 4.49 -27.46
CA HIS A 544 -3.19 3.58 -28.37
C HIS A 544 -2.47 2.24 -28.28
N SER A 545 -3.06 1.25 -27.62
CA SER A 545 -2.47 -0.08 -27.46
C SER A 545 -3.54 -1.10 -27.06
N ASP A 546 -3.22 -2.38 -27.25
CA ASP A 546 -3.98 -3.49 -26.67
C ASP A 546 -3.86 -3.51 -25.14
N HIS A 547 -4.59 -4.42 -24.48
CA HIS A 547 -4.62 -4.56 -23.02
C HIS A 547 -3.26 -4.85 -22.35
N GLN A 548 -2.25 -5.24 -23.13
CA GLN A 548 -0.90 -5.46 -22.63
C GLN A 548 -0.05 -4.18 -22.55
N GLY A 549 -0.44 -3.11 -23.27
CA GLY A 549 0.29 -1.86 -23.27
C GLY A 549 -0.16 -0.94 -22.13
N PHE A 550 0.78 -0.20 -21.52
CA PHE A 550 0.50 0.72 -20.42
C PHE A 550 1.34 1.98 -20.48
N PHE A 551 0.86 3.02 -19.78
CA PHE A 551 1.60 4.24 -19.48
C PHE A 551 1.47 4.55 -17.99
N ALA A 552 2.56 4.97 -17.36
CA ALA A 552 2.67 5.17 -15.92
C ALA A 552 3.63 6.30 -15.56
N VAL A 553 3.41 6.89 -14.39
CA VAL A 553 4.28 7.88 -13.75
C VAL A 553 4.77 7.29 -12.43
N SER A 554 6.08 7.28 -12.24
CA SER A 554 6.74 6.87 -11.00
C SER A 554 7.58 8.01 -10.40
N ILE A 555 7.77 7.98 -9.09
CA ILE A 555 8.60 8.90 -8.34
C ILE A 555 9.79 8.12 -7.78
N VAL A 556 11.01 8.58 -8.07
CA VAL A 556 12.26 7.90 -7.73
C VAL A 556 13.02 8.70 -6.67
N ASP A 557 13.38 8.04 -5.56
CA ASP A 557 14.30 8.55 -4.53
C ASP A 557 15.61 7.78 -4.58
N HIS A 558 16.68 8.46 -5.01
CA HIS A 558 18.02 7.88 -5.18
C HIS A 558 18.76 7.65 -3.87
N THR A 559 18.37 8.34 -2.80
CA THR A 559 19.04 8.18 -1.49
C THR A 559 18.64 6.87 -0.82
N THR A 560 17.41 6.42 -1.07
CA THR A 560 16.86 5.15 -0.59
C THR A 560 16.86 4.07 -1.67
N GLY A 561 17.11 4.43 -2.94
CA GLY A 561 17.03 3.51 -4.08
C GLY A 561 15.61 3.02 -4.36
N THR A 562 14.58 3.79 -3.96
CA THR A 562 13.18 3.37 -4.04
C THR A 562 12.46 4.10 -5.18
N SER A 563 11.62 3.36 -5.91
CA SER A 563 10.71 3.91 -6.92
C SER A 563 9.27 3.58 -6.53
N GLN A 564 8.38 4.56 -6.61
CA GLN A 564 6.98 4.42 -6.25
C GLN A 564 6.06 4.80 -7.41
N LEU A 565 5.09 3.94 -7.71
CA LEU A 565 4.09 4.21 -8.74
C LEU A 565 3.11 5.28 -8.26
N ALA A 566 3.12 6.45 -8.91
CA ALA A 566 2.23 7.56 -8.57
C ALA A 566 0.90 7.47 -9.34
N TRP A 567 0.93 7.04 -10.60
CA TRP A 567 -0.24 6.90 -11.45
C TRP A 567 0.02 5.95 -12.62
N HIS A 568 -1.03 5.28 -13.13
CA HIS A 568 -0.93 4.47 -14.35
C HIS A 568 -2.27 4.36 -15.09
N THR A 569 -2.19 3.97 -16.36
CA THR A 569 -3.32 3.65 -17.23
C THR A 569 -2.95 2.53 -18.21
N GLN A 570 -3.93 1.75 -18.66
CA GLN A 570 -3.75 0.63 -19.60
C GLN A 570 -4.48 0.87 -20.92
N GLY A 571 -3.97 0.25 -21.99
CA GLY A 571 -4.62 0.23 -23.29
C GLY A 571 -5.91 -0.59 -23.28
N HIS A 572 -6.88 -0.19 -24.10
CA HIS A 572 -8.15 -0.91 -24.27
C HIS A 572 -8.44 -1.29 -25.74
N GLY A 573 -7.42 -1.32 -26.61
CA GLY A 573 -7.57 -1.58 -28.05
C GLY A 573 -8.15 -0.39 -28.84
N SER A 574 -8.36 0.75 -28.19
CA SER A 574 -8.79 2.02 -28.80
C SER A 574 -7.92 3.18 -28.30
N THR A 575 -7.87 4.29 -29.02
CA THR A 575 -7.20 5.52 -28.57
C THR A 575 -7.85 6.04 -27.28
N ALA A 576 -7.11 6.05 -26.18
CA ALA A 576 -7.48 6.69 -24.92
C ALA A 576 -6.55 7.89 -24.72
N GLY A 577 -7.12 9.09 -24.62
CA GLY A 577 -6.36 10.32 -24.36
C GLY A 577 -7.07 11.16 -23.33
N GLY A 578 -6.31 11.91 -22.54
CA GLY A 578 -6.86 12.70 -21.45
C GLY A 578 -5.84 13.63 -20.81
N HIS A 579 -6.35 14.46 -19.92
CA HIS A 579 -5.55 15.29 -19.03
C HIS A 579 -5.64 14.70 -17.63
N VAL A 580 -4.49 14.58 -16.95
CA VAL A 580 -4.40 13.95 -15.62
C VAL A 580 -3.65 14.85 -14.65
N ARG A 581 -4.12 14.85 -13.40
CA ARG A 581 -3.47 15.46 -12.24
C ARG A 581 -2.93 14.36 -11.35
N VAL A 582 -1.62 14.25 -11.24
CA VAL A 582 -0.89 13.23 -10.48
C VAL A 582 -0.39 13.86 -9.17
N PRO A 583 -0.89 13.44 -8.00
CA PRO A 583 -0.41 13.97 -6.71
C PRO A 583 1.00 13.45 -6.41
N VAL A 584 1.99 14.34 -6.44
CA VAL A 584 3.39 14.02 -6.09
C VAL A 584 3.56 13.96 -4.57
N GLY A 585 2.88 14.88 -3.87
CA GLY A 585 2.85 14.99 -2.41
C GLY A 585 4.14 15.54 -1.80
N GLU A 586 4.20 15.51 -0.46
CA GLU A 586 5.34 16.02 0.31
C GLU A 586 6.56 15.11 0.14
N ARG A 587 7.73 15.70 -0.16
CA ARG A 587 9.01 15.00 -0.25
C ARG A 587 10.04 15.76 0.55
N SER A 588 10.61 15.09 1.55
CA SER A 588 11.64 15.68 2.44
C SER A 588 13.06 15.62 1.86
N ARG A 589 13.24 14.85 0.79
CA ARG A 589 14.53 14.64 0.10
C ARG A 589 14.35 14.95 -1.39
N PRO A 590 15.44 15.28 -2.09
CA PRO A 590 15.40 15.42 -3.54
C PRO A 590 14.94 14.12 -4.23
N PHE A 591 14.16 14.26 -5.29
CA PHE A 591 13.54 13.14 -6.01
C PHE A 591 13.56 13.37 -7.52
N GLN A 592 13.23 12.37 -8.32
CA GLN A 592 13.02 12.50 -9.76
C GLN A 592 11.65 11.94 -10.14
N VAL A 593 11.06 12.45 -11.20
CA VAL A 593 9.85 11.88 -11.81
C VAL A 593 10.26 11.09 -13.06
N GLU A 594 9.66 9.91 -13.22
CA GLU A 594 9.92 9.00 -14.32
C GLU A 594 8.62 8.63 -15.05
N LEU A 595 8.66 8.73 -16.38
CA LEU A 595 7.61 8.29 -17.29
C LEU A 595 7.94 6.90 -17.80
N LEU A 596 7.03 5.96 -17.56
CA LEU A 596 7.15 4.55 -17.92
C LEU A 596 6.11 4.20 -18.97
N ALA A 597 6.52 3.61 -20.09
CA ALA A 597 5.57 3.12 -21.08
C ALA A 597 6.04 1.84 -21.77
N LEU A 598 5.11 0.92 -22.01
CA LEU A 598 5.34 -0.32 -22.73
C LEU A 598 4.21 -0.52 -23.73
N VAL A 599 4.54 -0.64 -25.02
CA VAL A 599 3.59 -0.95 -26.10
C VAL A 599 4.29 -1.78 -27.17
N ASP A 600 3.50 -2.46 -28.01
CA ASP A 600 4.01 -3.14 -29.20
C ASP A 600 3.86 -2.25 -30.45
N LEU A 601 4.95 -1.57 -30.83
CA LEU A 601 4.98 -0.64 -31.96
C LEU A 601 4.65 -1.32 -33.30
N GLN A 602 4.83 -2.64 -33.43
CA GLN A 602 4.58 -3.36 -34.69
C GLN A 602 3.09 -3.34 -35.10
N ASN A 603 2.18 -3.14 -34.14
CA ASN A 603 0.74 -3.13 -34.33
C ASN A 603 0.12 -1.72 -34.40
N SER A 604 0.88 -0.71 -34.83
CA SER A 604 0.46 0.72 -34.83
C SER A 604 0.16 1.31 -33.45
N ALA A 605 0.58 0.63 -32.37
CA ALA A 605 0.42 1.15 -31.01
C ALA A 605 1.37 2.34 -30.77
N ASN A 606 0.95 3.32 -29.97
CA ASN A 606 1.78 4.48 -29.63
C ASN A 606 1.38 5.12 -28.30
N VAL A 607 2.34 5.76 -27.61
CA VAL A 607 2.13 6.59 -26.42
C VAL A 607 2.78 7.95 -26.65
N GLY A 608 2.03 9.02 -26.33
CA GLY A 608 2.51 10.40 -26.40
C GLY A 608 2.17 11.19 -25.14
N VAL A 609 3.06 12.10 -24.74
CA VAL A 609 2.92 12.97 -23.57
C VAL A 609 3.21 14.42 -23.97
N ASP A 610 2.39 15.33 -23.46
CA ASP A 610 2.46 16.77 -23.74
C ASP A 610 2.00 17.62 -22.54
N ASN A 611 2.37 18.91 -22.51
CA ASN A 611 1.97 19.91 -21.52
C ASN A 611 2.16 19.45 -20.06
N VAL A 612 3.42 19.20 -19.67
CA VAL A 612 3.78 18.81 -18.31
C VAL A 612 4.03 20.04 -17.45
N THR A 613 3.35 20.14 -16.30
CA THR A 613 3.53 21.26 -15.35
C THR A 613 3.49 20.78 -13.89
N PHE A 614 4.33 21.37 -13.04
CA PHE A 614 4.30 21.15 -11.59
C PHE A 614 3.61 22.31 -10.88
N GLU A 615 2.54 22.02 -10.13
CA GLU A 615 1.73 23.00 -9.40
C GLU A 615 1.91 22.84 -7.88
N GLN A 616 2.03 23.99 -7.18
CA GLN A 616 2.02 24.07 -5.70
C GLN A 616 3.05 23.17 -5.00
N CYS A 617 4.24 23.04 -5.60
CA CYS A 617 5.33 22.19 -5.09
C CYS A 617 6.28 22.91 -4.12
N SER A 618 6.39 24.23 -4.21
CA SER A 618 7.19 25.04 -3.27
C SER A 618 6.70 24.89 -1.83
N LEU A 619 7.63 24.80 -0.88
CA LEU A 619 7.36 24.62 0.55
C LEU A 619 6.61 25.79 1.20
N ASP A 620 6.69 26.99 0.59
CA ASP A 620 6.16 28.24 1.18
C ASP A 620 4.73 28.57 0.71
N VAL A 621 4.18 27.82 -0.25
CA VAL A 621 2.85 28.10 -0.83
C VAL A 621 1.75 27.41 -0.03
N VAL A 622 1.10 28.15 0.87
CA VAL A 622 -0.11 27.69 1.58
C VAL A 622 -1.35 28.15 0.80
N SER A 623 -2.08 27.22 0.17
CA SER A 623 -3.34 27.55 -0.50
C SER A 623 -4.44 27.92 0.52
N PRO A 624 -5.42 28.78 0.18
CA PRO A 624 -6.53 29.09 1.08
C PRO A 624 -7.34 27.86 1.53
N ALA A 625 -7.40 26.83 0.68
CA ALA A 625 -8.03 25.54 1.00
C ALA A 625 -7.20 24.70 2.00
N ALA A 626 -5.87 24.90 2.07
CA ALA A 626 -4.98 24.20 3.00
C ALA A 626 -5.23 24.57 4.48
N ALA A 627 -5.90 25.70 4.75
CA ALA A 627 -6.31 26.10 6.10
C ALA A 627 -7.65 25.46 6.54
N GLU A 628 -8.38 24.79 5.64
CA GLU A 628 -9.70 24.21 5.92
C GLU A 628 -9.58 22.79 6.47
N LEU A 629 -9.66 22.66 7.80
CA LEU A 629 -9.66 21.37 8.49
C LEU A 629 -11.03 20.67 8.47
N SER A 630 -12.11 21.40 8.20
CA SER A 630 -13.45 20.82 8.09
C SER A 630 -13.68 20.32 6.67
N CYS A 631 -14.19 19.09 6.52
CA CYS A 631 -14.36 18.45 5.22
C CYS A 631 -15.38 17.32 5.28
N ASN A 632 -16.33 17.32 4.34
CA ASN A 632 -17.28 16.23 4.10
C ASN A 632 -16.95 15.44 2.82
N PHE A 633 -15.77 15.66 2.24
CA PHE A 633 -15.27 14.97 1.06
C PHE A 633 -16.13 14.99 -0.22
N GLU A 634 -17.19 15.80 -0.29
CA GLU A 634 -18.08 15.89 -1.47
C GLU A 634 -17.47 16.62 -2.67
N ARG A 635 -16.49 17.49 -2.45
CA ARG A 635 -15.82 18.27 -3.51
C ARG A 635 -14.35 17.92 -3.73
N GLY A 636 -13.79 17.02 -2.93
CA GLY A 636 -12.36 16.68 -2.95
C GLY A 636 -11.84 16.43 -1.54
N MET A 637 -10.53 16.61 -1.34
CA MET A 637 -9.86 16.34 -0.06
C MET A 637 -9.80 17.57 0.88
N CYS A 638 -10.36 18.72 0.49
CA CYS A 638 -10.27 19.98 1.25
C CYS A 638 -8.81 20.34 1.60
N GLY A 639 -8.49 20.63 2.87
CA GLY A 639 -7.13 20.86 3.37
C GLY A 639 -6.38 19.59 3.81
N TRP A 640 -6.87 18.40 3.43
CA TRP A 640 -6.26 17.12 3.76
C TRP A 640 -5.50 16.55 2.56
N TYR A 641 -4.32 16.00 2.82
CA TYR A 641 -3.41 15.46 1.82
C TYR A 641 -3.04 14.05 2.21
N GLN A 642 -2.92 13.16 1.23
CA GLN A 642 -2.46 11.81 1.50
C GLN A 642 -0.94 11.78 1.54
N ASP A 643 -0.40 11.01 2.47
CA ASP A 643 1.01 10.66 2.47
C ASP A 643 1.31 9.82 1.23
N GLN A 644 1.99 10.44 0.26
CA GLN A 644 2.34 9.81 -1.01
C GLN A 644 3.57 8.91 -0.90
N SER A 645 4.17 8.72 0.28
CA SER A 645 5.34 7.86 0.46
C SER A 645 5.02 6.38 0.73
N SER A 646 3.74 6.04 0.92
CA SER A 646 3.26 4.68 1.22
C SER A 646 2.35 4.13 0.12
N ASP A 647 2.42 2.82 -0.14
CA ASP A 647 1.54 2.12 -1.08
C ASP A 647 0.19 1.73 -0.47
N PHE A 648 -0.04 2.07 0.81
CA PHE A 648 -1.33 1.93 1.46
C PHE A 648 -1.97 3.32 1.57
N LYS A 649 -3.06 3.56 0.83
CA LYS A 649 -3.61 4.90 0.57
C LYS A 649 -5.11 5.01 0.87
N TRP A 650 -5.54 6.23 1.17
CA TRP A 650 -6.97 6.56 1.31
C TRP A 650 -7.60 6.68 -0.08
N VAL A 651 -8.81 6.17 -0.25
CA VAL A 651 -9.54 6.24 -1.51
C VAL A 651 -10.84 7.00 -1.27
N ARG A 652 -11.13 7.97 -2.14
CA ARG A 652 -12.41 8.67 -2.10
C ARG A 652 -13.45 7.80 -2.79
N SER A 653 -14.41 7.27 -2.02
CA SER A 653 -15.35 6.23 -2.46
C SER A 653 -16.78 6.75 -2.46
N THR A 654 -17.59 6.29 -3.42
CA THR A 654 -19.04 6.52 -3.48
C THR A 654 -19.86 5.36 -2.92
N GLY A 655 -19.19 4.35 -2.35
CA GLY A 655 -19.85 3.23 -1.70
C GLY A 655 -20.21 2.03 -2.57
N GLN A 656 -19.71 1.93 -3.80
CA GLN A 656 -19.80 0.67 -4.57
C GLN A 656 -18.98 -0.43 -3.87
N GLY A 657 -19.64 -1.21 -3.02
CA GLY A 657 -19.07 -2.37 -2.32
C GLY A 657 -18.51 -2.11 -0.91
N GLN A 658 -18.26 -0.85 -0.53
CA GLN A 658 -17.63 -0.45 0.74
C GLN A 658 -18.56 0.25 1.75
N GLY A 659 -19.87 0.33 1.46
CA GLY A 659 -20.90 0.93 2.33
C GLY A 659 -21.32 2.33 1.91
N SER A 660 -22.39 2.89 2.49
CA SER A 660 -22.90 4.21 2.12
C SER A 660 -22.15 5.35 2.79
N ASP A 661 -22.09 6.48 2.10
CA ASP A 661 -21.71 7.81 2.59
C ASP A 661 -22.52 8.24 3.84
N HIS A 662 -21.92 8.97 4.78
CA HIS A 662 -22.64 9.43 5.97
C HIS A 662 -23.45 10.72 5.68
N THR A 663 -22.87 11.67 4.95
CA THR A 663 -23.49 13.00 4.74
C THR A 663 -24.82 12.93 3.99
N THR A 664 -24.89 12.19 2.89
CA THR A 664 -26.03 12.15 1.96
C THR A 664 -26.55 10.74 1.68
N GLY A 665 -25.84 9.70 2.12
CA GLY A 665 -26.15 8.30 1.84
C GLY A 665 -25.75 7.83 0.43
N SER A 666 -25.37 8.75 -0.47
CA SER A 666 -24.96 8.44 -1.86
C SER A 666 -23.82 9.33 -2.38
N GLY A 667 -23.18 10.07 -1.49
CA GLY A 667 -22.10 11.02 -1.77
C GLY A 667 -20.73 10.37 -1.66
N TYR A 668 -19.75 11.12 -1.18
CA TYR A 668 -18.35 10.71 -1.14
C TYR A 668 -17.78 10.76 0.27
N PHE A 669 -17.18 9.65 0.70
CA PHE A 669 -16.41 9.56 1.94
C PHE A 669 -15.00 9.03 1.64
N LEU A 670 -14.10 9.07 2.63
CA LEU A 670 -12.80 8.42 2.51
C LEU A 670 -12.86 6.99 3.04
N SER A 671 -12.33 6.05 2.27
CA SER A 671 -12.22 4.66 2.66
C SER A 671 -10.78 4.15 2.55
N VAL A 672 -10.45 3.18 3.39
CA VAL A 672 -9.22 2.40 3.30
C VAL A 672 -9.58 0.93 3.45
N ASP A 673 -9.12 0.13 2.49
CA ASP A 673 -9.28 -1.32 2.54
C ASP A 673 -7.87 -1.96 2.65
N PRO A 674 -7.51 -2.60 3.78
CA PRO A 674 -6.23 -3.28 3.93
C PRO A 674 -6.06 -4.52 3.05
N SER A 675 -7.14 -5.08 2.49
CA SER A 675 -7.12 -6.32 1.70
C SER A 675 -7.03 -6.10 0.19
N VAL A 676 -7.06 -4.86 -0.32
CA VAL A 676 -6.91 -4.65 -1.76
C VAL A 676 -5.47 -5.01 -2.19
N PRO A 677 -5.26 -5.72 -3.31
CA PRO A 677 -3.95 -6.23 -3.72
C PRO A 677 -2.85 -5.15 -3.87
N TRP A 678 -3.25 -3.92 -4.15
CA TRP A 678 -2.36 -2.78 -4.35
C TRP A 678 -1.96 -2.10 -3.02
N SER A 679 -2.66 -2.38 -1.91
CA SER A 679 -2.39 -1.83 -0.57
C SER A 679 -1.22 -2.56 0.09
N ARG A 680 0.02 -2.11 -0.17
CA ARG A 680 1.24 -2.80 0.29
C ARG A 680 1.97 -2.11 1.45
N GLY A 681 1.62 -0.85 1.72
CA GLY A 681 2.22 -0.06 2.80
C GLY A 681 1.80 -0.50 4.21
N GLN A 682 2.64 -0.18 5.22
CA GLN A 682 2.35 -0.49 6.63
C GLN A 682 1.28 0.41 7.25
N ARG A 683 1.11 1.63 6.70
CA ARG A 683 0.14 2.62 7.17
C ARG A 683 -0.36 3.47 6.02
N ALA A 684 -1.61 3.91 6.13
CA ALA A 684 -2.20 4.94 5.28
C ALA A 684 -2.39 6.20 6.12
N GLN A 685 -1.73 7.28 5.75
CA GLN A 685 -1.77 8.53 6.51
C GLN A 685 -2.42 9.65 5.68
N LEU A 686 -3.36 10.35 6.31
CA LEU A 686 -3.99 11.56 5.80
C LEU A 686 -3.52 12.72 6.69
N ILE A 687 -2.72 13.63 6.14
CA ILE A 687 -2.05 14.72 6.83
C ILE A 687 -2.60 16.08 6.40
N THR A 688 -2.49 17.08 7.27
CA THR A 688 -2.77 18.47 6.92
C THR A 688 -1.48 19.19 6.53
N SER A 689 -1.57 20.32 5.82
CA SER A 689 -0.44 21.27 5.77
C SER A 689 -0.13 21.79 7.18
N ARG A 690 1.02 22.44 7.35
CA ARG A 690 1.36 23.13 8.62
C ARG A 690 0.30 24.18 8.93
N GLN A 691 -0.32 24.05 10.10
CA GLN A 691 -1.38 24.92 10.58
C GLN A 691 -0.81 26.01 11.48
N GLU A 692 -1.43 27.19 11.42
CA GLU A 692 -1.06 28.34 12.25
C GLU A 692 -1.29 28.07 13.76
N PRO A 693 -0.47 28.63 14.66
CA PRO A 693 -0.57 28.36 16.09
C PRO A 693 -1.95 28.72 16.68
N ALA A 694 -2.49 27.83 17.51
CA ALA A 694 -3.79 28.00 18.14
C ALA A 694 -3.66 28.56 19.56
N ALA A 695 -4.22 29.76 19.79
CA ALA A 695 -4.21 30.43 21.10
C ALA A 695 -5.17 29.81 22.14
N SER A 696 -6.13 29.00 21.70
CA SER A 696 -7.17 28.37 22.51
C SER A 696 -7.46 26.96 22.01
N PRO A 697 -7.87 26.02 22.89
CA PRO A 697 -8.21 24.67 22.47
C PRO A 697 -9.39 24.67 21.49
N ARG A 698 -9.40 23.68 20.60
CA ARG A 698 -10.44 23.46 19.58
C ARG A 698 -10.93 22.01 19.65
N CYS A 699 -12.15 21.76 19.19
CA CYS A 699 -12.71 20.42 19.15
C CYS A 699 -12.81 19.96 17.69
N LEU A 700 -12.15 18.85 17.37
CA LEU A 700 -12.26 18.20 16.07
C LEU A 700 -13.23 17.01 16.22
N SER A 701 -14.39 17.08 15.58
CA SER A 701 -15.34 15.97 15.50
C SER A 701 -15.34 15.34 14.11
N PHE A 702 -15.57 14.04 14.04
CA PHE A 702 -15.54 13.27 12.79
C PHE A 702 -16.40 12.01 12.89
N TRP A 703 -16.81 11.48 11.74
CA TRP A 703 -17.50 10.21 11.64
C TRP A 703 -16.56 9.15 11.07
N TYR A 704 -16.59 7.95 11.65
CA TYR A 704 -15.74 6.84 11.26
C TYR A 704 -16.49 5.52 11.21
N ARG A 705 -15.98 4.56 10.43
CA ARG A 705 -16.50 3.19 10.34
C ARG A 705 -15.32 2.22 10.36
N LEU A 706 -15.37 1.18 11.19
CA LEU A 706 -14.35 0.12 11.25
C LEU A 706 -15.03 -1.24 11.15
N ALA A 707 -15.17 -1.76 9.94
CA ALA A 707 -15.97 -2.95 9.66
C ALA A 707 -15.08 -4.10 9.19
N GLY A 708 -15.08 -5.25 9.85
CA GLY A 708 -14.40 -6.46 9.36
C GLY A 708 -13.84 -7.35 10.47
N PRO A 709 -13.52 -8.62 10.19
CA PRO A 709 -13.10 -9.60 11.20
C PRO A 709 -11.66 -9.40 11.72
N GLN A 710 -10.83 -8.65 10.98
CA GLN A 710 -9.43 -8.37 11.30
C GLN A 710 -9.07 -6.99 10.76
N ILE A 711 -9.82 -5.98 11.20
CA ILE A 711 -9.55 -4.58 10.85
C ILE A 711 -8.40 -4.05 11.72
N GLY A 712 -7.53 -3.23 11.10
CA GLY A 712 -6.40 -2.62 11.78
C GLY A 712 -6.78 -1.48 12.73
N THR A 713 -5.78 -0.72 13.15
CA THR A 713 -5.93 0.44 14.04
C THR A 713 -6.21 1.73 13.25
N LEU A 714 -7.14 2.57 13.72
CA LEU A 714 -7.32 3.96 13.27
C LEU A 714 -6.90 4.93 14.40
N ASN A 715 -5.96 5.81 14.09
CA ASN A 715 -5.41 6.81 14.99
C ASN A 715 -5.69 8.23 14.48
N LEU A 716 -5.89 9.16 15.42
CA LEU A 716 -5.80 10.60 15.20
C LEU A 716 -4.60 11.13 15.98
N LYS A 717 -3.66 11.78 15.27
CA LYS A 717 -2.40 12.26 15.80
C LYS A 717 -2.25 13.77 15.64
N LEU A 718 -1.54 14.38 16.58
CA LEU A 718 -1.07 15.75 16.54
C LEU A 718 0.46 15.76 16.58
N GLN A 719 1.08 16.48 15.66
CA GLN A 719 2.52 16.75 15.72
C GLN A 719 2.75 18.26 15.81
N LEU A 720 3.46 18.68 16.86
CA LEU A 720 3.95 20.05 17.03
C LEU A 720 5.29 20.20 16.31
N GLU A 721 5.58 21.39 15.81
CA GLU A 721 6.87 21.68 15.17
C GLU A 721 8.05 21.37 16.10
N GLY A 722 8.96 20.49 15.66
CA GLY A 722 10.11 20.03 16.44
C GLY A 722 9.80 19.07 17.60
N GLY A 723 8.54 18.65 17.76
CA GLY A 723 8.10 17.67 18.76
C GLY A 723 7.83 16.27 18.20
N GLU A 724 7.65 15.30 19.10
CA GLU A 724 7.20 13.95 18.73
C GLU A 724 5.69 13.93 18.41
N GLU A 725 5.26 12.94 17.64
CA GLU A 725 3.83 12.72 17.37
C GLU A 725 3.10 12.28 18.64
N THR A 726 1.97 12.91 18.92
CA THR A 726 1.09 12.58 20.05
C THR A 726 -0.22 12.00 19.53
N VAL A 727 -0.65 10.85 20.07
CA VAL A 727 -1.94 10.23 19.72
C VAL A 727 -3.03 10.90 20.54
N LEU A 728 -3.99 11.56 19.89
CA LEU A 728 -5.13 12.18 20.54
C LEU A 728 -6.31 11.22 20.69
N TRP A 729 -6.51 10.34 19.71
CA TRP A 729 -7.60 9.35 19.72
C TRP A 729 -7.17 8.10 18.96
N THR A 730 -7.65 6.94 19.42
CA THR A 730 -7.35 5.64 18.79
C THR A 730 -8.52 4.67 18.95
N ARG A 731 -8.78 3.88 17.92
CA ARG A 731 -9.68 2.72 17.95
C ARG A 731 -9.07 1.58 17.16
N TRP A 732 -9.29 0.38 17.64
CA TRP A 732 -8.76 -0.85 17.04
C TRP A 732 -9.84 -1.93 16.99
N GLY A 733 -9.69 -2.84 16.03
CA GLY A 733 -10.60 -3.95 15.85
C GLY A 733 -11.97 -3.52 15.34
N THR A 734 -12.84 -4.52 15.19
CA THR A 734 -14.15 -4.34 14.55
C THR A 734 -15.09 -3.52 15.44
N GLN A 735 -15.62 -2.42 14.90
CA GLN A 735 -16.67 -1.59 15.50
C GLN A 735 -17.99 -1.75 14.74
N GLY A 736 -18.05 -2.70 13.81
CA GLY A 736 -19.19 -2.99 12.96
C GLY A 736 -19.36 -2.06 11.77
N SER A 737 -20.39 -2.33 10.96
CA SER A 737 -20.61 -1.68 9.66
C SER A 737 -21.36 -0.34 9.73
N ILE A 738 -21.52 0.25 10.92
CA ILE A 738 -22.22 1.52 11.10
C ILE A 738 -21.23 2.69 11.19
N TRP A 739 -21.75 3.90 11.00
CA TRP A 739 -21.02 5.13 11.25
C TRP A 739 -21.05 5.48 12.74
N HIS A 740 -19.88 5.73 13.30
CA HIS A 740 -19.68 6.16 14.68
C HIS A 740 -19.17 7.59 14.70
N ARG A 741 -19.66 8.38 15.65
CA ARG A 741 -19.16 9.75 15.86
C ARG A 741 -18.07 9.73 16.92
N ALA A 742 -16.95 10.39 16.63
CA ALA A 742 -15.88 10.64 17.58
C ALA A 742 -15.48 12.12 17.59
N TRP A 743 -14.79 12.52 18.65
CA TRP A 743 -14.20 13.84 18.76
C TRP A 743 -12.95 13.83 19.63
N ALA A 744 -12.01 14.73 19.34
CA ALA A 744 -10.80 14.91 20.10
C ALA A 744 -10.48 16.39 20.30
N THR A 745 -9.98 16.74 21.50
CA THR A 745 -9.61 18.13 21.80
C THR A 745 -8.21 18.40 21.28
N LEU A 746 -8.09 19.37 20.37
CA LEU A 746 -6.80 19.93 19.96
C LEU A 746 -6.34 20.93 21.04
N PRO A 747 -5.22 20.70 21.73
CA PRO A 747 -4.72 21.60 22.76
C PRO A 747 -4.27 22.94 22.16
N ALA A 748 -4.21 23.98 23.00
CA ALA A 748 -3.61 25.25 22.61
C ALA A 748 -2.10 25.05 22.35
N THR A 749 -1.61 25.42 21.17
CA THR A 749 -0.22 25.17 20.73
C THR A 749 0.71 26.37 21.00
N GLY A 750 0.18 27.46 21.54
CA GLY A 750 0.97 28.65 21.87
C GLY A 750 1.48 29.35 20.61
N GLN A 751 2.79 29.32 20.38
CA GLN A 751 3.45 29.88 19.18
C GLN A 751 3.93 28.82 18.19
N GLN A 752 3.76 27.53 18.49
CA GLN A 752 4.23 26.45 17.62
C GLN A 752 3.17 26.13 16.56
N GLN A 753 3.63 26.02 15.31
CA GLN A 753 2.84 25.42 14.24
C GLN A 753 2.60 23.94 14.53
N TYR A 754 1.52 23.41 13.98
CA TYR A 754 1.14 22.01 14.20
C TYR A 754 0.59 21.37 12.92
N ARG A 755 0.60 20.04 12.89
CA ARG A 755 -0.12 19.24 11.89
C ARG A 755 -1.02 18.22 12.57
N VAL A 756 -2.13 17.91 11.92
CA VAL A 756 -3.06 16.85 12.33
C VAL A 756 -2.97 15.72 11.31
N ALA A 757 -3.03 14.47 11.77
CA ALA A 757 -2.98 13.32 10.89
C ALA A 757 -3.96 12.23 11.33
N PHE A 758 -4.74 11.71 10.39
CA PHE A 758 -5.42 10.42 10.54
C PHE A 758 -4.51 9.32 10.00
N GLU A 759 -4.30 8.26 10.76
CA GLU A 759 -3.43 7.14 10.39
C GLU A 759 -4.19 5.83 10.56
N VAL A 760 -4.29 5.05 9.49
CA VAL A 760 -4.71 3.65 9.55
C VAL A 760 -3.47 2.78 9.54
N LEU A 761 -3.30 1.95 10.57
CA LEU A 761 -2.26 0.92 10.61
C LEU A 761 -2.79 -0.35 9.95
N ARG A 762 -1.92 -1.01 9.19
CA ARG A 762 -2.20 -2.28 8.54
C ARG A 762 -1.80 -3.47 9.42
N ASP A 763 -2.18 -3.40 10.68
CA ASP A 763 -2.09 -4.47 11.69
C ASP A 763 -3.36 -5.34 11.72
N GLY A 764 -4.09 -5.33 10.62
CA GLY A 764 -5.18 -6.24 10.29
C GLY A 764 -5.39 -6.24 8.77
N PHE A 765 -5.75 -7.38 8.19
CA PHE A 765 -5.79 -7.58 6.73
C PHE A 765 -7.20 -7.70 6.16
N LEU A 766 -8.23 -7.74 7.00
CA LEU A 766 -9.60 -8.01 6.57
C LEU A 766 -10.58 -7.04 7.25
N GLY A 767 -10.94 -6.00 6.51
CA GLY A 767 -12.02 -5.07 6.84
C GLY A 767 -12.03 -3.87 5.92
N ASP A 768 -12.79 -2.86 6.30
CA ASP A 768 -12.93 -1.57 5.64
C ASP A 768 -12.96 -0.47 6.71
N VAL A 769 -12.11 0.53 6.53
CA VAL A 769 -12.13 1.78 7.32
C VAL A 769 -12.84 2.84 6.51
N GLY A 770 -13.78 3.57 7.12
CA GLY A 770 -14.41 4.76 6.56
C GLY A 770 -14.15 5.98 7.45
N LEU A 771 -13.98 7.16 6.84
CA LEU A 771 -13.85 8.45 7.50
C LEU A 771 -14.67 9.50 6.72
N ASP A 772 -15.46 10.29 7.44
CA ASP A 772 -16.35 11.29 6.86
C ASP A 772 -16.66 12.45 7.81
N ASP A 773 -17.24 13.54 7.29
CA ASP A 773 -17.80 14.66 8.04
C ASP A 773 -16.89 15.24 9.14
N LEU A 774 -15.68 15.64 8.75
CA LEU A 774 -14.72 16.32 9.63
C LEU A 774 -15.20 17.75 9.93
N ALA A 775 -15.31 18.10 11.20
CA ALA A 775 -15.72 19.44 11.63
C ALA A 775 -14.87 19.95 12.80
N LEU A 776 -14.37 21.18 12.66
CA LEU A 776 -13.59 21.86 13.70
C LEU A 776 -14.40 22.98 14.34
N THR A 777 -14.64 22.90 15.65
CA THR A 777 -15.35 23.91 16.44
C THR A 777 -14.46 24.56 17.49
N ALA A 778 -14.79 25.80 17.88
CA ALA A 778 -14.06 26.50 18.94
C ALA A 778 -14.35 25.94 20.34
N GLY A 779 -13.34 25.89 21.20
CA GLY A 779 -13.43 25.36 22.56
C GLY A 779 -13.04 23.88 22.67
N PRO A 780 -12.82 23.36 23.89
CA PRO A 780 -12.56 21.94 24.11
C PRO A 780 -13.80 21.09 23.78
N CYS A 781 -13.61 19.82 23.46
CA CYS A 781 -14.72 18.89 23.29
C CYS A 781 -15.44 18.63 24.63
N GLY A 782 -16.70 18.23 24.56
CA GLY A 782 -17.47 17.74 25.71
C GLY A 782 -17.07 16.34 26.17
N ALA A 783 -17.82 15.78 27.12
CA ALA A 783 -17.56 14.43 27.65
C ALA A 783 -17.57 13.36 26.55
N GLU A 784 -16.51 12.57 26.46
CA GLU A 784 -16.40 11.49 25.46
C GLU A 784 -17.41 10.37 25.77
N LEU A 785 -18.19 9.97 24.75
CA LEU A 785 -19.19 8.89 24.87
C LEU A 785 -18.56 7.50 24.98
N SER A 786 -17.31 7.32 24.55
CA SER A 786 -16.59 6.06 24.60
C SER A 786 -15.14 6.31 24.97
N CYS A 787 -14.65 5.67 26.01
CA CYS A 787 -13.31 5.90 26.55
C CYS A 787 -12.66 4.57 26.95
N SER A 788 -11.68 4.14 26.16
CA SER A 788 -10.86 2.93 26.40
C SER A 788 -9.55 3.23 27.14
N PHE A 789 -9.29 4.49 27.48
CA PHE A 789 -8.03 4.95 28.07
C PHE A 789 -6.76 4.73 27.22
N GLU A 790 -6.81 4.33 25.95
CA GLU A 790 -5.60 4.03 25.16
C GLU A 790 -4.82 5.26 24.67
N ALA A 791 -5.49 6.38 24.43
CA ALA A 791 -4.84 7.64 24.06
C ALA A 791 -4.62 8.55 25.29
N GLU A 792 -5.71 8.85 26.01
CA GLU A 792 -5.69 9.76 27.15
C GLU A 792 -6.71 9.36 28.24
N GLY A 793 -6.86 10.20 29.28
CA GLY A 793 -7.83 9.97 30.38
C GLY A 793 -9.27 10.40 30.07
N CYS A 794 -9.59 10.76 28.82
CA CYS A 794 -10.93 11.15 28.34
C CYS A 794 -11.57 12.29 29.15
N GLY A 795 -10.75 13.21 29.66
CA GLY A 795 -11.21 14.33 30.50
C GLY A 795 -11.73 13.96 31.89
N LEU A 796 -11.55 12.70 32.35
CA LEU A 796 -11.93 12.26 33.69
C LEU A 796 -10.98 12.88 34.74
N ALA A 797 -11.55 13.60 35.71
CA ALA A 797 -10.79 14.30 36.74
C ALA A 797 -10.77 13.48 38.04
N ALA A 798 -9.57 13.18 38.54
CA ALA A 798 -9.38 12.58 39.84
C ALA A 798 -9.51 13.63 40.97
N GLY A 799 -10.22 13.29 42.04
CA GLY A 799 -10.39 14.13 43.23
C GLY A 799 -10.43 13.30 44.52
N GLY A 800 -10.04 13.90 45.65
CA GLY A 800 -9.99 13.23 46.96
C GLY A 800 -8.57 12.82 47.41
N GLY A 801 -8.48 12.09 48.52
CA GLY A 801 -7.21 11.78 49.21
C GLY A 801 -6.36 10.65 48.60
N GLY A 802 -6.85 9.98 47.57
CA GLY A 802 -6.10 8.97 46.78
C GLY A 802 -6.21 9.26 45.28
N SER A 803 -5.11 9.14 44.54
CA SER A 803 -5.06 9.48 43.11
C SER A 803 -5.38 8.26 42.25
N TRP A 804 -6.55 8.25 41.62
CA TRP A 804 -6.76 7.49 40.40
C TRP A 804 -5.65 7.86 39.40
N ARG A 805 -5.16 6.87 38.64
CA ARG A 805 -4.15 7.08 37.60
C ARG A 805 -4.34 6.10 36.46
N ARG A 806 -3.99 6.56 35.26
CA ARG A 806 -3.86 5.73 34.07
C ARG A 806 -2.54 4.95 34.14
N GLN A 807 -2.54 3.65 33.85
CA GLN A 807 -1.31 2.83 33.83
C GLN A 807 -1.41 1.67 32.84
N SER A 808 -0.26 1.12 32.44
CA SER A 808 -0.11 -0.16 31.72
C SER A 808 0.78 -1.14 32.51
N ASN A 809 0.59 -2.44 32.31
CA ASN A 809 1.25 -3.48 33.13
C ASN A 809 2.78 -3.56 32.89
N GLY A 810 3.29 -3.03 31.79
CA GLY A 810 4.73 -2.95 31.49
C GLY A 810 5.52 -1.87 32.26
N THR A 811 4.85 -0.85 32.82
CA THR A 811 5.50 0.33 33.44
C THR A 811 4.91 0.75 34.79
N GLY A 812 3.85 0.07 35.24
CA GLY A 812 3.08 0.46 36.43
C GLY A 812 3.81 0.25 37.77
N THR A 813 3.85 1.29 38.60
CA THR A 813 4.40 1.25 39.98
C THR A 813 3.42 0.66 41.01
N THR A 814 2.20 0.34 40.59
CA THR A 814 1.11 -0.04 41.51
C THR A 814 0.39 -1.28 41.04
N ALA A 815 0.02 -2.13 42.00
CA ALA A 815 -0.76 -3.34 41.76
C ALA A 815 -2.02 -3.04 40.93
N GLY A 816 -2.22 -3.80 39.86
CA GLY A 816 -3.34 -3.68 38.93
C GLY A 816 -3.51 -4.96 38.10
N PRO A 817 -4.46 -4.98 37.16
CA PRO A 817 -4.62 -6.03 36.17
C PRO A 817 -3.36 -6.29 35.34
N ALA A 818 -3.15 -7.56 34.94
CA ALA A 818 -2.00 -7.97 34.13
C ALA A 818 -2.12 -7.58 32.64
N ALA A 819 -3.34 -7.35 32.18
CA ALA A 819 -3.65 -6.86 30.86
C ALA A 819 -4.86 -5.92 30.97
N ASP A 820 -4.90 -4.90 30.13
CA ASP A 820 -6.09 -4.08 29.92
C ASP A 820 -7.22 -4.92 29.31
N HIS A 821 -8.44 -4.41 29.36
CA HIS A 821 -9.59 -5.07 28.75
C HIS A 821 -9.64 -4.81 27.23
N THR A 822 -9.33 -3.58 26.80
CA THR A 822 -9.44 -3.12 25.40
C THR A 822 -8.62 -3.95 24.42
N THR A 823 -7.32 -4.07 24.66
CA THR A 823 -6.35 -4.76 23.80
C THR A 823 -6.05 -6.17 24.29
N GLY A 824 -6.32 -6.47 25.57
CA GLY A 824 -5.98 -7.76 26.19
C GLY A 824 -4.47 -7.95 26.35
N THR A 825 -3.68 -6.87 26.33
CA THR A 825 -2.22 -6.93 26.37
C THR A 825 -1.64 -6.23 27.61
N ALA A 826 -0.38 -6.49 27.92
CA ALA A 826 0.32 -5.77 28.98
C ALA A 826 0.67 -4.31 28.61
N ALA A 827 0.56 -3.94 27.33
CA ALA A 827 0.88 -2.63 26.79
C ALA A 827 -0.31 -1.66 26.82
N GLY A 828 -1.54 -2.18 26.76
CA GLY A 828 -2.75 -1.37 26.85
C GLY A 828 -2.93 -0.73 28.23
N HIS A 829 -3.83 0.24 28.31
CA HIS A 829 -3.96 1.17 29.42
C HIS A 829 -5.34 1.11 30.05
N TYR A 830 -5.35 1.22 31.39
CA TYR A 830 -6.58 1.28 32.15
C TYR A 830 -6.45 2.29 33.29
N MET A 831 -7.58 2.70 33.87
CA MET A 831 -7.62 3.61 35.00
C MET A 831 -7.65 2.81 36.31
N VAL A 832 -6.76 3.09 37.26
CA VAL A 832 -6.65 2.30 38.51
C VAL A 832 -6.44 3.18 39.74
N VAL A 833 -6.88 2.67 40.88
CA VAL A 833 -6.61 3.22 42.20
C VAL A 833 -6.10 2.13 43.14
N SER A 834 -5.07 2.46 43.92
CA SER A 834 -4.57 1.60 45.00
C SER A 834 -5.47 1.71 46.21
N THR A 835 -5.99 0.59 46.70
CA THR A 835 -6.79 0.50 47.92
C THR A 835 -6.02 -0.08 49.11
N GLY A 836 -4.69 -0.11 48.98
CA GLY A 836 -3.79 -0.58 50.03
C GLY A 836 -3.62 0.42 51.20
N ARG A 837 -3.18 -0.08 52.36
CA ARG A 837 -3.03 0.72 53.61
C ARG A 837 -2.23 2.00 53.45
N GLY A 838 -1.21 2.00 52.57
CA GLY A 838 -0.33 3.15 52.35
C GLY A 838 -0.86 4.20 51.35
N SER A 839 -1.86 3.87 50.54
CA SER A 839 -2.37 4.75 49.47
C SER A 839 -3.80 5.22 49.72
N LEU A 840 -4.72 4.31 50.07
CA LEU A 840 -6.10 4.63 50.41
C LEU A 840 -6.51 3.80 51.63
N PRO A 841 -6.28 4.32 52.86
CA PRO A 841 -6.60 3.62 54.10
C PRO A 841 -8.09 3.25 54.20
N SER A 842 -8.40 2.30 55.09
CA SER A 842 -9.77 1.83 55.30
C SER A 842 -10.73 3.00 55.55
N GLY A 843 -11.81 3.09 54.76
CA GLY A 843 -12.84 4.12 54.87
C GLY A 843 -12.51 5.48 54.21
N HIS A 844 -11.32 5.66 53.61
CA HIS A 844 -11.03 6.84 52.79
C HIS A 844 -11.53 6.65 51.36
N THR A 845 -11.87 7.77 50.70
CA THR A 845 -12.43 7.77 49.35
C THR A 845 -11.51 8.43 48.33
N ALA A 846 -11.49 7.85 47.13
CA ALA A 846 -10.89 8.41 45.93
C ALA A 846 -11.97 8.49 44.85
N VAL A 847 -12.09 9.63 44.20
CA VAL A 847 -13.18 9.92 43.28
C VAL A 847 -12.63 10.19 41.89
N LEU A 848 -13.31 9.67 40.86
CA LEU A 848 -13.06 9.96 39.46
C LEU A 848 -14.35 10.49 38.85
N THR A 849 -14.33 11.72 38.31
CA THR A 849 -15.54 12.40 37.81
C THR A 849 -15.41 12.72 36.33
N SER A 850 -16.44 12.42 35.54
CA SER A 850 -16.49 12.77 34.12
C SER A 850 -16.78 14.25 33.89
N GLN A 851 -16.54 14.71 32.67
CA GLN A 851 -17.18 15.93 32.17
C GLN A 851 -18.71 15.73 32.06
N ALA A 852 -19.45 16.82 31.84
CA ALA A 852 -20.90 16.77 31.71
C ALA A 852 -21.30 16.17 30.35
N TYR A 853 -22.11 15.11 30.41
CA TYR A 853 -22.80 14.54 29.26
C TYR A 853 -24.07 15.33 28.97
N GLN A 854 -24.29 15.64 27.70
CA GLN A 854 -25.50 16.29 27.20
C GLN A 854 -26.42 15.23 26.59
N PRO A 855 -27.58 14.94 27.20
CA PRO A 855 -28.45 13.87 26.72
C PRO A 855 -29.18 14.27 25.43
N SER A 856 -29.09 13.42 24.40
CA SER A 856 -29.87 13.46 23.15
C SER A 856 -31.26 12.84 23.29
N VAL A 857 -31.43 11.93 24.25
CA VAL A 857 -32.63 11.12 24.48
C VAL A 857 -32.98 11.04 25.98
N PRO A 858 -34.25 10.74 26.35
CA PRO A 858 -34.68 10.69 27.75
C PRO A 858 -34.13 9.50 28.55
N THR A 859 -33.42 8.56 27.94
CA THR A 859 -32.86 7.39 28.61
C THR A 859 -31.54 7.00 27.95
N GLN A 860 -30.48 6.84 28.74
CA GLN A 860 -29.14 6.48 28.27
C GLN A 860 -28.59 5.31 29.09
N CYS A 861 -27.73 4.49 28.50
CA CYS A 861 -27.05 3.38 29.15
C CYS A 861 -25.59 3.73 29.40
N LEU A 862 -25.18 3.71 30.67
CA LEU A 862 -23.77 3.78 31.07
C LEU A 862 -23.23 2.37 31.24
N ALA A 863 -22.26 1.96 30.44
CA ALA A 863 -21.55 0.68 30.57
C ALA A 863 -20.05 0.91 30.82
N PHE A 864 -19.40 0.03 31.57
CA PHE A 864 -17.96 0.08 31.83
C PHE A 864 -17.45 -1.28 32.30
N TRP A 865 -16.15 -1.52 32.16
CA TRP A 865 -15.48 -2.69 32.70
C TRP A 865 -14.73 -2.35 33.98
N TYR A 866 -14.74 -3.28 34.94
CA TYR A 866 -14.08 -3.08 36.23
C TYR A 866 -13.47 -4.38 36.76
N GLN A 867 -12.36 -4.22 37.50
CA GLN A 867 -11.69 -5.31 38.18
C GLN A 867 -11.31 -4.92 39.61
N LEU A 868 -11.62 -5.80 40.56
CA LEU A 868 -11.23 -5.65 41.96
C LEU A 868 -10.16 -6.70 42.28
N SER A 869 -9.11 -6.31 43.00
CA SER A 869 -8.07 -7.23 43.45
C SER A 869 -8.62 -8.34 44.36
N ALA A 870 -8.06 -9.56 44.28
CA ALA A 870 -8.36 -10.63 45.23
C ALA A 870 -7.91 -10.24 46.65
N GLY A 871 -8.82 -10.28 47.64
CA GLY A 871 -8.53 -9.94 49.05
C GLY A 871 -9.51 -8.92 49.65
N THR A 872 -8.98 -7.84 50.26
CA THR A 872 -9.74 -6.70 50.81
C THR A 872 -9.66 -5.48 49.88
N PRO A 873 -10.26 -5.53 48.67
CA PRO A 873 -10.17 -4.45 47.68
C PRO A 873 -10.88 -3.17 48.12
N GLY A 874 -11.80 -3.25 49.08
CA GLY A 874 -12.68 -2.14 49.44
C GLY A 874 -13.99 -2.20 48.65
N SER A 875 -14.54 -1.05 48.26
CA SER A 875 -15.77 -1.01 47.44
C SER A 875 -15.75 0.08 46.38
N LEU A 876 -16.27 -0.23 45.19
CA LEU A 876 -16.55 0.70 44.10
C LEU A 876 -18.03 1.14 44.16
N GLY A 877 -18.27 2.42 44.35
CA GLY A 877 -19.57 3.06 44.18
C GLY A 877 -19.63 3.84 42.87
N VAL A 878 -20.72 3.73 42.13
CA VAL A 878 -20.98 4.55 40.95
C VAL A 878 -22.17 5.44 41.23
N PHE A 879 -22.02 6.73 40.95
CA PHE A 879 -23.04 7.71 41.16
C PHE A 879 -23.28 8.53 39.90
N VAL A 880 -24.52 8.93 39.72
CA VAL A 880 -24.94 9.89 38.69
C VAL A 880 -25.18 11.23 39.38
N LYS A 881 -24.54 12.28 38.88
CA LYS A 881 -24.67 13.64 39.39
C LYS A 881 -25.46 14.50 38.39
N GLN A 882 -26.63 14.98 38.79
CA GLN A 882 -27.53 15.80 37.99
C GLN A 882 -27.94 17.04 38.77
N SER A 883 -27.83 18.23 38.18
CA SER A 883 -28.16 19.51 38.86
C SER A 883 -27.53 19.67 40.27
N GLY A 884 -26.34 19.09 40.48
CA GLY A 884 -25.64 19.09 41.76
C GLY A 884 -26.06 18.02 42.78
N VAL A 885 -27.09 17.23 42.49
CA VAL A 885 -27.55 16.09 43.31
C VAL A 885 -26.85 14.81 42.84
N GLN A 886 -26.26 14.07 43.78
CA GLN A 886 -25.54 12.83 43.49
C GLN A 886 -26.33 11.61 43.97
N THR A 887 -26.72 10.73 43.05
CA THR A 887 -27.52 9.52 43.30
C THR A 887 -26.65 8.29 43.09
N LYS A 888 -26.57 7.40 44.08
CA LYS A 888 -25.83 6.12 43.96
C LYS A 888 -26.64 5.14 43.11
N VAL A 889 -26.04 4.67 42.02
CA VAL A 889 -26.68 3.78 41.05
C VAL A 889 -26.13 2.36 41.06
N LEU A 890 -24.86 2.18 41.45
CA LEU A 890 -24.22 0.87 41.59
C LEU A 890 -23.32 0.86 42.83
N SER A 891 -23.22 -0.29 43.51
CA SER A 891 -22.26 -0.50 44.59
C SER A 891 -21.73 -1.93 44.55
N VAL A 892 -20.41 -2.08 44.48
CA VAL A 892 -19.72 -3.38 44.41
C VAL A 892 -18.65 -3.44 45.49
N SER A 893 -18.68 -4.45 46.35
CA SER A 893 -17.76 -4.59 47.50
C SER A 893 -16.90 -5.86 47.48
N THR A 894 -17.31 -6.88 46.71
CA THR A 894 -16.59 -8.16 46.61
C THR A 894 -16.90 -8.77 45.25
N VAL A 895 -15.87 -9.27 44.56
CA VAL A 895 -16.03 -10.00 43.30
C VAL A 895 -15.29 -11.33 43.42
N GLU A 896 -15.97 -12.44 43.14
CA GLU A 896 -15.31 -13.74 43.02
C GLU A 896 -14.57 -13.83 41.67
N GLY A 897 -13.26 -14.10 41.70
CA GLY A 897 -12.40 -14.24 40.52
C GLY A 897 -11.52 -13.02 40.24
N SER A 898 -10.47 -13.20 39.43
CA SER A 898 -9.47 -12.19 39.08
C SER A 898 -9.61 -11.66 37.64
N GLY A 899 -10.81 -11.69 37.08
CA GLY A 899 -11.09 -11.22 35.71
C GLY A 899 -11.85 -9.90 35.68
N TRP A 900 -11.90 -9.27 34.50
CA TRP A 900 -12.72 -8.10 34.21
C TRP A 900 -14.22 -8.42 34.30
N ASN A 901 -15.01 -7.49 34.83
CA ASN A 901 -16.46 -7.61 34.97
C ASN A 901 -17.13 -6.40 34.35
N ARG A 902 -18.28 -6.59 33.70
CA ARG A 902 -19.04 -5.50 33.09
C ARG A 902 -20.05 -4.94 34.09
N GLY A 903 -19.99 -3.63 34.34
CA GLY A 903 -21.03 -2.86 35.01
C GLY A 903 -21.86 -2.11 33.97
N HIS A 904 -23.17 -2.05 34.18
CA HIS A 904 -24.05 -1.20 33.38
C HIS A 904 -25.14 -0.57 34.24
N VAL A 905 -25.60 0.62 33.88
CA VAL A 905 -26.63 1.38 34.58
C VAL A 905 -27.47 2.16 33.58
N THR A 906 -28.78 1.95 33.62
CA THR A 906 -29.73 2.80 32.90
C THR A 906 -29.91 4.13 33.63
N VAL A 907 -29.64 5.23 32.94
CA VAL A 907 -29.75 6.60 33.43
C VAL A 907 -30.91 7.29 32.72
N GLN A 908 -31.75 7.99 33.49
CA GLN A 908 -32.82 8.83 32.95
C GLN A 908 -32.47 10.30 33.26
N PRO A 909 -31.77 10.99 32.36
CA PRO A 909 -31.30 12.34 32.63
C PRO A 909 -32.36 13.40 32.36
N ASP A 910 -32.60 14.27 33.35
CA ASP A 910 -33.45 15.47 33.23
C ASP A 910 -32.64 16.74 32.81
N GLY A 911 -31.45 16.54 32.24
CA GLY A 911 -30.50 17.58 31.85
C GLY A 911 -29.05 17.07 31.87
N ASP A 912 -28.08 17.99 31.80
CA ASP A 912 -26.65 17.65 31.85
C ASP A 912 -26.31 16.81 33.10
N TRP A 913 -25.56 15.72 32.90
CA TRP A 913 -25.24 14.78 33.96
C TRP A 913 -23.77 14.35 33.93
N GLN A 914 -23.23 13.95 35.09
CA GLN A 914 -21.85 13.45 35.23
C GLN A 914 -21.87 12.07 35.89
N VAL A 915 -20.96 11.19 35.51
CA VAL A 915 -20.67 9.96 36.26
C VAL A 915 -19.55 10.22 37.27
N VAL A 916 -19.72 9.67 38.47
CA VAL A 916 -18.76 9.75 39.57
C VAL A 916 -18.46 8.34 40.06
N PHE A 917 -17.23 7.88 39.85
CA PHE A 917 -16.71 6.62 40.39
C PHE A 917 -16.02 6.89 41.72
N GLU A 918 -16.52 6.30 42.80
CA GLU A 918 -15.98 6.41 44.14
C GLU A 918 -15.37 5.07 44.56
N ALA A 919 -14.05 5.05 44.78
CA ALA A 919 -13.38 3.93 45.41
C ALA A 919 -13.25 4.19 46.92
N VAL A 920 -13.73 3.26 47.73
CA VAL A 920 -13.54 3.23 49.19
C VAL A 920 -12.45 2.22 49.52
N GLY A 921 -11.40 2.65 50.21
CA GLY A 921 -10.27 1.78 50.58
C GLY A 921 -10.69 0.65 51.52
N GLY A 922 -10.24 -0.57 51.22
CA GLY A 922 -10.41 -1.75 52.09
C GLY A 922 -9.32 -1.87 53.17
N GLY A 923 -8.16 -1.22 52.98
CA GLY A 923 -7.04 -1.28 53.91
C GLY A 923 -6.25 -2.59 53.87
N GLY A 924 -6.30 -3.31 52.75
CA GLY A 924 -5.50 -4.51 52.50
C GLY A 924 -4.04 -4.22 52.15
N ASP A 925 -3.25 -5.28 51.98
CA ASP A 925 -1.91 -5.19 51.36
C ASP A 925 -2.08 -5.48 49.85
N HIS A 926 -1.58 -4.60 48.98
CA HIS A 926 -1.69 -4.71 47.51
C HIS A 926 -3.11 -4.69 46.90
N GLY A 927 -4.11 -4.14 47.60
CA GLY A 927 -5.46 -3.98 47.07
C GLY A 927 -5.55 -2.92 45.95
N TYR A 928 -6.39 -3.15 44.94
CA TYR A 928 -6.67 -2.18 43.87
C TYR A 928 -8.10 -2.31 43.32
N ILE A 929 -8.54 -1.23 42.66
CA ILE A 929 -9.74 -1.18 41.83
C ILE A 929 -9.34 -0.58 40.48
N ALA A 930 -9.66 -1.25 39.39
CA ALA A 930 -9.40 -0.80 38.03
C ALA A 930 -10.72 -0.64 37.24
N LEU A 931 -10.73 0.32 36.32
CA LEU A 931 -11.79 0.66 35.38
C LEU A 931 -11.22 0.69 33.97
N ASP A 932 -12.01 0.23 33.02
CA ASP A 932 -11.67 0.22 31.60
C ASP A 932 -12.93 0.34 30.74
N ASP A 933 -12.80 0.69 29.46
CA ASP A 933 -13.87 0.67 28.46
C ASP A 933 -15.20 1.31 28.91
N LEU A 934 -15.16 2.59 29.26
CA LEU A 934 -16.34 3.38 29.59
C LEU A 934 -17.13 3.72 28.32
N HIS A 935 -18.43 3.43 28.30
CA HIS A 935 -19.30 3.69 27.15
C HIS A 935 -20.66 4.24 27.60
N VAL A 936 -21.16 5.25 26.88
CA VAL A 936 -22.49 5.83 27.06
C VAL A 936 -23.23 5.72 25.73
N SER A 937 -24.34 4.98 25.72
CA SER A 937 -25.22 4.82 24.56
C SER A 937 -26.63 5.32 24.84
N ASP A 938 -27.38 5.60 23.78
CA ASP A 938 -28.77 6.06 23.86
C ASP A 938 -29.71 4.86 24.01
N GLY A 939 -30.60 4.87 25.00
CA GLY A 939 -31.50 3.75 25.31
C GLY A 939 -31.30 3.18 26.72
N ALA A 940 -32.08 2.16 27.05
CA ALA A 940 -31.92 1.43 28.31
C ALA A 940 -30.84 0.35 28.17
N CYS A 941 -30.13 0.03 29.25
CA CYS A 941 -29.14 -1.04 29.21
C CYS A 941 -29.80 -2.41 28.97
N PRO A 942 -29.21 -3.26 28.12
CA PRO A 942 -29.72 -4.61 27.88
C PRO A 942 -29.54 -5.52 29.10
N GLU A 943 -30.43 -6.50 29.23
CA GLU A 943 -30.33 -7.53 30.26
C GLU A 943 -29.05 -8.37 30.11
N PRO A 944 -28.45 -8.89 31.21
CA PRO A 944 -27.20 -9.65 31.15
C PRO A 944 -27.24 -10.81 30.14
N ALA A 945 -26.24 -10.87 29.26
CA ALA A 945 -26.12 -11.86 28.19
C ALA A 945 -27.32 -11.93 27.22
N SER A 946 -28.13 -10.86 27.14
CA SER A 946 -29.16 -10.67 26.12
C SER A 946 -28.75 -9.54 25.17
N CYS A 947 -28.98 -9.72 23.88
CA CYS A 947 -28.65 -8.74 22.85
C CYS A 947 -29.53 -8.90 21.61
N ASP A 948 -30.16 -7.81 21.18
CA ASP A 948 -30.85 -7.66 19.90
C ASP A 948 -29.93 -7.07 18.81
N PHE A 949 -28.69 -6.71 19.17
CA PHE A 949 -27.64 -6.15 18.31
C PHE A 949 -27.99 -4.84 17.60
N GLU A 950 -29.08 -4.16 17.92
CA GLU A 950 -29.52 -2.97 17.16
C GLU A 950 -28.71 -1.71 17.44
N GLN A 951 -28.03 -1.66 18.60
CA GLN A 951 -27.27 -0.48 19.03
C GLN A 951 -25.79 -0.79 19.28
N ASP A 952 -25.49 -1.94 19.89
CA ASP A 952 -24.13 -2.35 20.23
C ASP A 952 -24.03 -3.89 20.34
N MET A 953 -22.89 -4.39 20.79
CA MET A 953 -22.66 -5.83 21.03
C MET A 953 -23.21 -6.33 22.38
N CYS A 954 -23.92 -5.48 23.15
CA CYS A 954 -24.50 -5.76 24.47
C CYS A 954 -23.57 -6.46 25.47
N GLY A 955 -22.25 -6.26 25.36
CA GLY A 955 -21.23 -6.88 26.21
C GLY A 955 -20.77 -8.26 25.78
N TRP A 956 -21.17 -8.73 24.60
CA TRP A 956 -20.51 -9.84 23.91
C TRP A 956 -19.20 -9.37 23.31
N SER A 957 -18.13 -10.15 23.47
CA SER A 957 -16.81 -9.82 22.93
C SER A 957 -16.15 -11.04 22.31
N SER A 958 -15.23 -10.81 21.37
CA SER A 958 -14.38 -11.85 20.82
C SER A 958 -13.04 -11.82 21.56
N PRO A 959 -12.61 -12.89 22.24
CA PRO A 959 -11.33 -12.91 22.94
C PRO A 959 -10.16 -12.87 21.95
N LEU A 960 -9.28 -11.90 22.11
CA LEU A 960 -8.05 -11.78 21.33
C LEU A 960 -6.95 -12.53 22.04
N ASP A 961 -6.73 -13.78 21.64
CA ASP A 961 -5.58 -14.56 22.12
C ASP A 961 -4.43 -14.43 21.12
N PRO A 962 -3.33 -13.73 21.48
CA PRO A 962 -2.21 -13.51 20.59
C PRO A 962 -1.47 -14.80 20.19
N GLN A 963 -1.74 -15.94 20.84
CA GLN A 963 -1.10 -17.22 20.53
C GLN A 963 -1.90 -18.09 19.54
N LEU A 964 -3.16 -17.77 19.22
CA LEU A 964 -4.08 -18.76 18.63
C LEU A 964 -4.78 -18.37 17.32
N HIS A 965 -4.34 -17.33 16.59
CA HIS A 965 -4.92 -16.96 15.29
C HIS A 965 -6.46 -16.95 15.31
N ARG A 966 -7.06 -16.27 16.29
CA ARG A 966 -8.51 -16.26 16.50
C ARG A 966 -9.12 -14.98 15.90
N PHE A 967 -10.14 -15.16 15.06
CA PHE A 967 -10.81 -14.08 14.34
C PHE A 967 -11.99 -13.51 15.13
N ALA A 968 -12.23 -12.21 15.01
CA ALA A 968 -13.35 -11.55 15.67
C ALA A 968 -14.65 -11.70 14.86
N TRP A 969 -15.77 -11.78 15.58
CA TRP A 969 -17.10 -11.69 14.98
C TRP A 969 -17.40 -10.23 14.59
N GLY A 970 -17.91 -10.02 13.38
CA GLY A 970 -18.29 -8.70 12.88
C GLY A 970 -19.75 -8.35 13.19
N TRP A 971 -20.04 -7.08 13.42
CA TRP A 971 -21.39 -6.55 13.63
C TRP A 971 -21.87 -5.81 12.37
N LYS A 972 -23.04 -6.13 11.81
CA LYS A 972 -23.51 -5.49 10.57
C LYS A 972 -25.03 -5.45 10.42
N SER A 973 -25.51 -4.58 9.53
CA SER A 973 -26.90 -4.57 9.07
C SER A 973 -27.11 -5.43 7.82
N GLY A 974 -28.38 -5.61 7.43
CA GLY A 974 -28.78 -6.28 6.19
C GLY A 974 -28.43 -5.53 4.90
N ILE A 975 -27.80 -4.34 4.98
CA ILE A 975 -27.28 -3.61 3.83
C ILE A 975 -26.04 -4.34 3.28
N PRO A 976 -26.03 -4.79 2.02
CA PRO A 976 -24.92 -5.58 1.49
C PRO A 976 -23.62 -4.77 1.41
N LEU A 977 -22.62 -5.12 2.22
CA LEU A 977 -21.22 -4.92 1.86
C LEU A 977 -20.85 -6.06 0.91
N ALA A 978 -20.44 -5.74 -0.32
CA ALA A 978 -20.18 -6.74 -1.38
C ALA A 978 -19.14 -7.79 -0.96
N LYS A 979 -18.27 -7.42 0.00
CA LYS A 979 -17.17 -8.22 0.54
C LYS A 979 -17.58 -9.24 1.61
N TYR A 980 -18.71 -9.05 2.28
CA TYR A 980 -19.15 -9.90 3.40
C TYR A 980 -20.60 -10.36 3.17
N PRO A 981 -20.82 -11.54 2.56
CA PRO A 981 -22.16 -12.07 2.37
C PRO A 981 -22.83 -12.33 3.74
N GLY A 982 -24.16 -12.38 3.75
CA GLY A 982 -24.95 -12.58 4.97
C GLY A 982 -26.45 -12.38 4.72
N PRO A 983 -27.30 -12.62 5.73
CA PRO A 983 -28.75 -12.44 5.57
C PRO A 983 -29.10 -10.98 5.22
N GLU A 984 -29.91 -10.79 4.18
CA GLU A 984 -30.32 -9.43 3.74
C GLU A 984 -31.21 -8.69 4.75
N GLN A 985 -31.84 -9.42 5.68
CA GLN A 985 -32.73 -8.86 6.67
C GLN A 985 -32.33 -9.38 8.05
N ASP A 986 -32.26 -8.49 9.03
CA ASP A 986 -32.16 -8.83 10.45
C ASP A 986 -33.40 -9.62 10.92
N HIS A 987 -33.34 -10.24 12.08
CA HIS A 987 -34.50 -10.91 12.68
C HIS A 987 -35.34 -9.94 13.53
N THR A 988 -34.70 -9.03 14.27
CA THR A 988 -35.34 -8.13 15.24
C THR A 988 -36.41 -7.21 14.63
N LEU A 989 -36.05 -6.43 13.62
CA LEU A 989 -36.88 -5.50 12.86
C LEU A 989 -37.47 -6.13 11.59
N GLY A 990 -36.85 -7.20 11.07
CA GLY A 990 -37.23 -7.82 9.79
C GLY A 990 -36.97 -6.89 8.60
N THR A 991 -35.96 -6.03 8.70
CA THR A 991 -35.65 -5.04 7.67
C THR A 991 -34.19 -5.14 7.22
N ARG A 992 -33.79 -4.37 6.21
CA ARG A 992 -32.37 -4.26 5.85
C ARG A 992 -31.58 -3.35 6.80
N ASN A 993 -32.29 -2.57 7.62
CA ASN A 993 -31.70 -1.55 8.48
C ASN A 993 -31.39 -2.05 9.88
N GLY A 994 -31.95 -3.17 10.33
CA GLY A 994 -31.56 -3.74 11.61
C GLY A 994 -30.29 -4.57 11.50
N HIS A 995 -29.79 -4.98 12.65
CA HIS A 995 -28.41 -5.38 12.82
C HIS A 995 -28.31 -6.75 13.47
N TYR A 996 -27.21 -7.44 13.16
CA TYR A 996 -26.92 -8.75 13.69
C TYR A 996 -25.40 -8.98 13.73
N VAL A 997 -24.96 -9.98 14.48
CA VAL A 997 -23.55 -10.38 14.50
C VAL A 997 -23.30 -11.49 13.48
N HIS A 998 -22.18 -11.45 12.78
CA HIS A 998 -21.83 -12.39 11.73
C HIS A 998 -20.35 -12.77 11.74
N PHE A 999 -20.06 -13.88 11.11
CA PHE A 999 -18.72 -14.37 10.89
C PHE A 999 -18.63 -15.01 9.51
N ASP A 1000 -17.64 -14.58 8.74
CA ASP A 1000 -17.33 -15.15 7.44
C ASP A 1000 -16.34 -16.31 7.65
N THR A 1001 -16.73 -17.53 7.28
CA THR A 1001 -15.88 -18.72 7.48
C THR A 1001 -14.73 -18.81 6.48
N SER A 1002 -14.70 -17.98 5.43
CA SER A 1002 -13.63 -17.97 4.43
C SER A 1002 -12.30 -17.51 5.01
N VAL A 1003 -12.35 -16.71 6.09
CA VAL A 1003 -11.17 -16.20 6.79
C VAL A 1003 -10.48 -17.29 7.64
N LEU A 1004 -11.16 -18.40 7.93
CA LEU A 1004 -10.59 -19.55 8.62
C LEU A 1004 -9.70 -20.36 7.67
N GLY A 1005 -8.45 -19.93 7.52
CA GLY A 1005 -7.41 -20.65 6.77
C GLY A 1005 -6.92 -21.93 7.45
N ALA A 1006 -5.97 -22.64 6.83
CA ALA A 1006 -5.47 -23.96 7.28
C ALA A 1006 -4.85 -24.02 8.70
N GLY A 1007 -4.63 -22.88 9.35
CA GLY A 1007 -4.09 -22.77 10.72
C GLY A 1007 -5.02 -22.13 11.76
N GLY A 1008 -6.18 -21.59 11.34
CA GLY A 1008 -7.19 -21.00 12.24
C GLY A 1008 -8.27 -22.02 12.55
N THR A 1009 -8.40 -22.43 13.81
CA THR A 1009 -9.25 -23.58 14.18
C THR A 1009 -10.63 -23.19 14.68
N SER A 1010 -10.83 -21.94 15.12
CA SER A 1010 -12.12 -21.48 15.66
C SER A 1010 -12.27 -19.95 15.76
N ALA A 1011 -13.52 -19.48 15.72
CA ALA A 1011 -13.92 -18.13 16.09
C ALA A 1011 -14.86 -18.17 17.30
N LEU A 1012 -14.66 -17.28 18.27
CA LEU A 1012 -15.35 -17.29 19.57
C LEU A 1012 -16.08 -15.98 19.83
N LEU A 1013 -17.33 -16.06 20.28
CA LEU A 1013 -18.09 -14.93 20.80
C LEU A 1013 -18.49 -15.25 22.24
N GLU A 1014 -18.04 -14.44 23.19
CA GLU A 1014 -18.13 -14.71 24.61
C GLU A 1014 -19.01 -13.70 25.34
N SER A 1015 -19.83 -14.19 26.26
CA SER A 1015 -20.64 -13.33 27.13
C SER A 1015 -19.82 -12.75 28.28
N GLN A 1016 -20.34 -11.68 28.89
CA GLN A 1016 -19.90 -11.27 30.23
C GLN A 1016 -19.98 -12.43 31.26
N PRO A 1017 -19.15 -12.43 32.32
CA PRO A 1017 -19.24 -13.43 33.39
C PRO A 1017 -20.60 -13.41 34.10
N LEU A 1018 -21.28 -14.55 34.11
CA LEU A 1018 -22.60 -14.75 34.72
C LEU A 1018 -22.49 -15.47 36.08
N PRO A 1019 -23.39 -15.20 37.04
CA PRO A 1019 -23.45 -15.91 38.31
C PRO A 1019 -23.86 -17.38 38.13
N ALA A 1020 -23.68 -18.21 39.16
CA ALA A 1020 -24.13 -19.60 39.14
C ALA A 1020 -25.63 -19.70 38.84
N ALA A 1021 -26.01 -20.64 37.98
CA ALA A 1021 -27.38 -20.82 37.51
C ALA A 1021 -27.81 -22.27 37.70
N ALA A 1022 -28.87 -22.49 38.48
CA ALA A 1022 -29.43 -23.82 38.71
C ALA A 1022 -30.42 -24.23 37.61
N ASP A 1023 -31.21 -23.28 37.10
CA ASP A 1023 -32.18 -23.49 36.03
C ASP A 1023 -32.40 -22.18 35.26
N SER A 1024 -31.77 -22.05 34.10
CA SER A 1024 -31.87 -20.87 33.22
C SER A 1024 -32.06 -21.31 31.77
N CYS A 1025 -32.52 -20.38 30.92
CA CYS A 1025 -32.74 -20.66 29.50
C CYS A 1025 -32.01 -19.65 28.61
N LEU A 1026 -31.32 -20.15 27.58
CA LEU A 1026 -30.78 -19.34 26.49
C LEU A 1026 -31.62 -19.57 25.24
N ARG A 1027 -32.10 -18.49 24.63
CA ARG A 1027 -32.75 -18.48 23.32
C ARG A 1027 -31.96 -17.58 22.39
N PHE A 1028 -31.84 -17.93 21.12
CA PHE A 1028 -31.13 -17.13 20.12
C PHE A 1028 -31.61 -17.49 18.72
N TRP A 1029 -31.40 -16.62 17.75
CA TRP A 1029 -31.62 -16.89 16.33
C TRP A 1029 -30.29 -17.02 15.61
N TYR A 1030 -30.22 -17.93 14.63
CA TYR A 1030 -29.02 -18.15 13.84
C TYR A 1030 -29.34 -18.38 12.37
N HIS A 1031 -28.44 -17.91 11.50
CA HIS A 1031 -28.44 -18.14 10.06
C HIS A 1031 -27.11 -18.78 9.65
N MET A 1032 -27.15 -19.73 8.73
CA MET A 1032 -25.94 -20.36 8.19
C MET A 1032 -26.09 -20.52 6.68
N ASP A 1033 -25.07 -20.16 5.92
CA ASP A 1033 -24.99 -20.40 4.48
C ASP A 1033 -23.69 -21.13 4.13
N ILE A 1034 -23.61 -22.41 4.51
CA ILE A 1034 -22.43 -23.26 4.24
C ILE A 1034 -22.83 -24.36 3.24
N PRO A 1035 -22.13 -24.52 2.09
CA PRO A 1035 -22.44 -25.55 1.09
C PRO A 1035 -22.31 -26.98 1.65
N GLU A 1036 -23.36 -27.81 1.47
CA GLU A 1036 -23.44 -29.16 2.06
C GLU A 1036 -22.40 -30.18 1.57
N HIS A 1037 -21.79 -29.96 0.39
CA HIS A 1037 -20.88 -30.91 -0.28
C HIS A 1037 -19.40 -30.77 0.13
N LEU A 1038 -19.07 -29.79 0.97
CA LEU A 1038 -17.71 -29.51 1.46
C LEU A 1038 -17.61 -29.65 3.00
N SER A 1039 -18.68 -30.15 3.65
CA SER A 1039 -19.03 -29.97 5.06
C SER A 1039 -18.03 -30.51 6.10
N SER A 1040 -17.37 -29.60 6.83
CA SER A 1040 -16.70 -29.88 8.12
C SER A 1040 -16.78 -28.73 9.16
N GLY A 1041 -17.63 -27.72 8.92
CA GLY A 1041 -17.86 -26.61 9.85
C GLY A 1041 -19.01 -26.88 10.85
N GLU A 1042 -18.87 -26.50 12.12
CA GLU A 1042 -19.89 -26.67 13.17
C GLU A 1042 -20.01 -25.40 14.04
N LEU A 1043 -21.24 -24.95 14.31
CA LEU A 1043 -21.56 -23.91 15.31
C LEU A 1043 -21.93 -24.58 16.63
N ARG A 1044 -21.24 -24.21 17.72
CA ARG A 1044 -21.38 -24.79 19.06
C ARG A 1044 -21.71 -23.71 20.08
N VAL A 1045 -22.51 -24.06 21.09
CA VAL A 1045 -22.68 -23.27 22.31
C VAL A 1045 -22.02 -24.03 23.45
N ALA A 1046 -21.06 -23.39 24.11
CA ALA A 1046 -20.33 -23.94 25.24
C ALA A 1046 -20.46 -23.07 26.50
N LEU A 1047 -20.43 -23.70 27.66
CA LEU A 1047 -20.35 -23.05 28.96
C LEU A 1047 -18.94 -23.19 29.50
N ARG A 1048 -18.27 -22.07 29.77
CA ARG A 1048 -16.93 -22.06 30.37
C ARG A 1048 -17.01 -21.65 31.83
N SER A 1049 -16.44 -22.46 32.70
CA SER A 1049 -16.36 -22.22 34.14
C SER A 1049 -14.98 -22.58 34.68
N THR A 1050 -14.73 -22.37 35.97
CA THR A 1050 -13.49 -22.84 36.64
C THR A 1050 -13.32 -24.37 36.61
N ALA A 1051 -14.40 -25.12 36.37
CA ALA A 1051 -14.37 -26.57 36.20
C ALA A 1051 -14.01 -27.02 34.76
N GLY A 1052 -13.81 -26.08 33.83
CA GLY A 1052 -13.54 -26.32 32.42
C GLY A 1052 -14.66 -25.83 31.49
N GLN A 1053 -14.48 -26.09 30.19
CA GLN A 1053 -15.44 -25.77 29.12
C GLN A 1053 -16.25 -27.00 28.72
N ARG A 1054 -17.57 -26.84 28.59
CA ARG A 1054 -18.51 -27.91 28.20
C ARG A 1054 -19.46 -27.43 27.11
N THR A 1055 -19.50 -28.13 25.98
CA THR A 1055 -20.49 -27.90 24.93
C THR A 1055 -21.88 -28.37 25.39
N VAL A 1056 -22.88 -27.51 25.23
CA VAL A 1056 -24.28 -27.76 25.61
C VAL A 1056 -25.22 -27.85 24.40
N TRP A 1057 -24.81 -27.34 23.25
CA TRP A 1057 -25.56 -27.41 22.00
C TRP A 1057 -24.61 -27.34 20.80
N SER A 1058 -24.95 -27.99 19.69
CA SER A 1058 -24.22 -27.84 18.43
C SER A 1058 -25.06 -28.14 17.19
N VAL A 1059 -24.68 -27.54 16.07
CA VAL A 1059 -25.27 -27.77 14.75
C VAL A 1059 -24.20 -27.77 13.65
N GLY A 1060 -24.27 -28.73 12.74
CA GLY A 1060 -23.38 -28.79 11.58
C GLY A 1060 -23.72 -27.76 10.50
N GLY A 1061 -22.72 -27.39 9.68
CA GLY A 1061 -22.86 -26.44 8.58
C GLY A 1061 -23.85 -26.91 7.51
N HIS A 1062 -24.76 -26.01 7.12
CA HIS A 1062 -25.77 -26.21 6.09
C HIS A 1062 -26.30 -24.88 5.57
N ARG A 1063 -27.01 -24.89 4.44
CA ARG A 1063 -27.67 -23.70 3.88
C ARG A 1063 -29.06 -23.51 4.46
N SER A 1064 -29.25 -22.43 5.20
CA SER A 1064 -30.53 -22.03 5.80
C SER A 1064 -31.37 -21.23 4.79
N ARG A 1065 -32.70 -21.42 4.80
CA ARG A 1065 -33.64 -20.61 3.99
C ARG A 1065 -34.11 -19.35 4.74
N GLY A 1066 -33.35 -18.90 5.74
CA GLY A 1066 -33.71 -17.84 6.69
C GLY A 1066 -33.27 -18.16 8.13
N TRP A 1067 -33.58 -17.25 9.06
CA TRP A 1067 -33.26 -17.36 10.49
C TRP A 1067 -33.92 -18.59 11.14
N ARG A 1068 -33.20 -19.25 12.07
CA ARG A 1068 -33.71 -20.36 12.88
C ARG A 1068 -33.44 -20.16 14.36
N GLY A 1069 -34.41 -20.55 15.19
CA GLY A 1069 -34.29 -20.44 16.65
C GLY A 1069 -33.53 -21.62 17.27
N GLY A 1070 -32.60 -21.31 18.17
CA GLY A 1070 -31.97 -22.23 19.12
C GLY A 1070 -32.51 -22.03 20.53
N VAL A 1071 -32.72 -23.13 21.26
CA VAL A 1071 -33.13 -23.11 22.67
C VAL A 1071 -32.23 -24.07 23.46
N VAL A 1072 -31.54 -23.54 24.47
CA VAL A 1072 -30.53 -24.27 25.22
C VAL A 1072 -30.75 -24.11 26.73
N PRO A 1073 -30.97 -25.20 27.48
CA PRO A 1073 -31.02 -25.15 28.93
C PRO A 1073 -29.61 -24.90 29.50
N VAL A 1074 -29.50 -23.95 30.43
CA VAL A 1074 -28.22 -23.52 31.00
C VAL A 1074 -28.18 -23.84 32.50
N GLN A 1075 -27.19 -24.65 32.89
CA GLN A 1075 -26.96 -25.05 34.28
C GLN A 1075 -25.46 -25.01 34.59
N SER A 1076 -25.09 -24.25 35.62
CA SER A 1076 -23.71 -24.14 36.10
C SER A 1076 -23.67 -23.95 37.62
N PRO A 1077 -22.90 -24.77 38.37
CA PRO A 1077 -22.80 -24.68 39.83
C PRO A 1077 -21.96 -23.50 40.32
N GLY A 1078 -21.21 -22.84 39.42
CA GLY A 1078 -20.38 -21.67 39.71
C GLY A 1078 -20.53 -20.62 38.62
N LYS A 1079 -19.81 -19.51 38.76
CA LYS A 1079 -19.73 -18.48 37.71
C LYS A 1079 -19.30 -19.10 36.38
N PHE A 1080 -19.93 -18.65 35.30
CA PHE A 1080 -19.69 -19.18 33.97
C PHE A 1080 -19.84 -18.10 32.90
N GLN A 1081 -19.35 -18.38 31.70
CA GLN A 1081 -19.61 -17.60 30.50
C GLN A 1081 -20.25 -18.49 29.44
N ILE A 1082 -21.10 -17.90 28.61
CA ILE A 1082 -21.67 -18.53 27.41
C ILE A 1082 -20.74 -18.19 26.24
N ILE A 1083 -20.39 -19.20 25.45
CA ILE A 1083 -19.48 -19.07 24.31
C ILE A 1083 -20.17 -19.64 23.07
N PHE A 1084 -20.30 -18.84 22.03
CA PHE A 1084 -20.58 -19.33 20.68
C PHE A 1084 -19.24 -19.59 19.97
N GLU A 1085 -19.06 -20.81 19.48
CA GLU A 1085 -17.82 -21.28 18.86
C GLU A 1085 -18.14 -21.82 17.46
N ILE A 1086 -17.45 -21.29 16.44
CA ILE A 1086 -17.43 -21.88 15.10
C ILE A 1086 -16.12 -22.65 14.97
N THR A 1087 -16.18 -23.91 14.54
CA THR A 1087 -14.99 -24.74 14.26
C THR A 1087 -14.99 -25.23 12.82
N THR A 1088 -13.81 -25.29 12.17
CA THR A 1088 -13.62 -25.84 10.81
C THR A 1088 -12.52 -26.89 10.81
N TRP A 1089 -12.77 -28.07 10.21
CA TRP A 1089 -11.81 -29.19 10.26
C TRP A 1089 -10.99 -29.39 8.96
N ARG A 1090 -11.35 -28.76 7.81
CA ARG A 1090 -10.60 -28.77 6.54
C ARG A 1090 -10.96 -27.61 5.59
N TRP A 1091 -9.94 -27.09 4.88
CA TRP A 1091 -9.93 -26.12 3.74
C TRP A 1091 -10.77 -24.83 3.95
N PRO A 1092 -10.37 -23.67 3.38
CA PRO A 1092 -11.15 -22.44 3.56
C PRO A 1092 -12.58 -22.64 3.04
N MET A 1093 -13.56 -22.33 3.88
CA MET A 1093 -14.98 -22.53 3.63
C MET A 1093 -15.60 -21.21 3.20
N GLU A 1094 -16.02 -21.07 1.95
CA GLU A 1094 -16.95 -20.00 1.61
C GLU A 1094 -18.28 -20.25 2.33
N GLY A 1095 -18.62 -19.35 3.25
CA GLY A 1095 -19.88 -19.41 3.99
C GLY A 1095 -19.99 -18.38 5.10
N THR A 1096 -21.22 -18.05 5.49
CA THR A 1096 -21.49 -17.07 6.55
C THR A 1096 -22.30 -17.71 7.67
N VAL A 1097 -21.92 -17.43 8.90
CA VAL A 1097 -22.72 -17.71 10.10
C VAL A 1097 -23.14 -16.38 10.71
N ALA A 1098 -24.41 -16.21 11.03
CA ALA A 1098 -24.93 -15.03 11.71
C ALA A 1098 -25.78 -15.41 12.92
N LEU A 1099 -25.77 -14.58 13.95
CA LEU A 1099 -26.55 -14.70 15.18
C LEU A 1099 -27.32 -13.41 15.43
N ASP A 1100 -28.52 -13.53 15.98
CA ASP A 1100 -29.38 -12.42 16.32
C ASP A 1100 -30.28 -12.77 17.53
N ASP A 1101 -30.87 -11.75 18.17
CA ASP A 1101 -31.88 -11.89 19.23
C ASP A 1101 -31.51 -12.90 20.33
N ILE A 1102 -30.34 -12.72 20.95
CA ILE A 1102 -29.89 -13.56 22.05
C ILE A 1102 -30.64 -13.13 23.32
N VAL A 1103 -31.31 -14.06 23.98
CA VAL A 1103 -32.07 -13.83 25.21
C VAL A 1103 -31.68 -14.84 26.27
N TYR A 1104 -31.10 -14.36 27.37
CA TYR A 1104 -30.80 -15.16 28.55
C TYR A 1104 -31.80 -14.88 29.67
N SER A 1105 -32.57 -15.90 30.06
CA SER A 1105 -33.54 -15.83 31.15
C SER A 1105 -32.98 -16.53 32.39
N ALA A 1106 -32.55 -15.74 33.39
CA ALA A 1106 -32.03 -16.25 34.65
C ALA A 1106 -33.14 -16.82 35.55
N GLY A 1107 -32.96 -18.04 36.08
CA GLY A 1107 -33.88 -18.62 37.06
C GLY A 1107 -35.23 -19.11 36.51
N MET A 1108 -35.41 -19.08 35.18
CA MET A 1108 -36.57 -19.65 34.49
C MET A 1108 -36.09 -20.76 33.54
N GLY A 1109 -36.54 -21.99 33.77
CA GLY A 1109 -36.28 -23.11 32.88
C GLY A 1109 -36.90 -22.91 31.49
N CYS A 1110 -36.34 -23.57 30.47
CA CYS A 1110 -36.81 -23.43 29.08
C CYS A 1110 -38.25 -23.92 28.81
N HIS A 1111 -38.95 -24.44 29.82
CA HIS A 1111 -40.30 -25.00 29.74
C HIS A 1111 -41.41 -24.11 30.33
N SER A 1112 -41.13 -22.91 30.84
CA SER A 1112 -42.18 -22.01 31.34
C SER A 1112 -42.78 -21.15 30.22
N SER A 1113 -43.68 -21.76 29.44
CA SER A 1113 -44.82 -21.10 28.77
C SER A 1113 -45.73 -22.18 28.17
N THR A 1114 -46.63 -22.72 28.98
CA THR A 1114 -47.97 -23.10 28.51
C THR A 1114 -48.92 -21.97 28.84
N GLN A 1115 -48.77 -20.83 28.15
CA GLN A 1115 -49.96 -20.18 27.60
C GLN A 1115 -49.97 -20.56 26.12
N GLU A 1116 -50.91 -21.42 25.78
CA GLU A 1116 -51.27 -21.69 24.40
C GLU A 1116 -51.40 -20.36 23.64
N PRO A 1117 -50.82 -20.20 22.44
CA PRO A 1117 -51.42 -19.27 21.50
C PRO A 1117 -52.85 -19.77 21.29
N VAL A 1118 -53.83 -18.92 21.54
CA VAL A 1118 -55.20 -19.17 21.10
C VAL A 1118 -55.12 -19.53 19.63
N GLU A 1119 -55.40 -20.80 19.34
CA GLU A 1119 -55.59 -21.33 18.00
C GLU A 1119 -56.86 -20.67 17.45
N GLU A 1120 -56.74 -19.48 16.84
CA GLU A 1120 -57.77 -19.01 15.93
C GLU A 1120 -57.73 -19.90 14.69
N LYS A 1121 -58.60 -20.91 14.70
CA LYS A 1121 -59.00 -21.64 13.50
C LYS A 1121 -59.43 -20.65 12.41
N PRO A 1122 -59.18 -20.98 11.12
CA PRO A 1122 -59.51 -20.12 10.01
C PRO A 1122 -61.04 -20.04 9.88
N SER A 1123 -61.62 -18.89 10.21
CA SER A 1123 -63.01 -18.61 9.88
C SER A 1123 -63.09 -18.15 8.43
N SER A 1124 -63.42 -19.10 7.57
CA SER A 1124 -64.03 -18.80 6.27
C SER A 1124 -65.30 -17.99 6.46
N SER A 1125 -65.51 -17.02 5.55
CA SER A 1125 -66.71 -16.20 5.32
C SER A 1125 -66.73 -14.82 5.98
N PHE A 1126 -66.21 -13.82 5.26
CA PHE A 1126 -66.83 -12.48 5.24
C PHE A 1126 -66.68 -11.81 3.87
N ALA A 1127 -67.29 -12.42 2.85
CA ALA A 1127 -67.58 -11.74 1.58
C ALA A 1127 -68.77 -10.77 1.76
N THR A 1128 -68.62 -9.73 2.59
CA THR A 1128 -69.62 -8.63 2.69
C THR A 1128 -69.06 -7.32 3.25
N GLN A 1129 -67.79 -6.98 3.04
CA GLN A 1129 -67.28 -5.62 3.32
C GLN A 1129 -66.44 -4.97 2.22
N VAL A 1130 -66.11 -5.70 1.14
CA VAL A 1130 -65.33 -5.13 0.01
C VAL A 1130 -66.19 -4.25 -0.91
N VAL A 1131 -67.52 -4.40 -0.90
CA VAL A 1131 -68.43 -3.62 -1.77
C VAL A 1131 -68.66 -2.19 -1.25
N LEU A 1132 -68.58 -1.97 0.07
CA LEU A 1132 -68.86 -0.65 0.67
C LEU A 1132 -67.64 0.29 0.59
N GLY A 1133 -66.42 -0.25 0.71
CA GLY A 1133 -65.17 0.51 0.57
C GLY A 1133 -64.90 0.96 -0.88
N LEU A 1134 -65.22 0.11 -1.87
CA LEU A 1134 -65.10 0.45 -3.29
C LEU A 1134 -66.12 1.52 -3.72
N LEU A 1135 -67.34 1.50 -3.16
CA LEU A 1135 -68.35 2.54 -3.41
C LEU A 1135 -67.95 3.89 -2.80
N LEU A 1136 -67.36 3.91 -1.61
CA LEU A 1136 -66.88 5.13 -0.97
C LEU A 1136 -65.67 5.74 -1.70
N ALA A 1137 -64.73 4.90 -2.16
CA ALA A 1137 -63.60 5.34 -2.95
C ALA A 1137 -64.02 5.93 -4.31
N LEU A 1138 -65.00 5.32 -4.98
CA LEU A 1138 -65.53 5.84 -6.26
C LEU A 1138 -66.27 7.18 -6.10
N ILE A 1139 -66.98 7.38 -4.99
CA ILE A 1139 -67.67 8.66 -4.71
C ILE A 1139 -66.66 9.77 -4.42
N ILE A 1140 -65.58 9.47 -3.68
CA ILE A 1140 -64.50 10.43 -3.39
C ILE A 1140 -63.76 10.82 -4.67
N VAL A 1141 -63.46 9.86 -5.55
CA VAL A 1141 -62.82 10.15 -6.85
C VAL A 1141 -63.73 10.99 -7.74
N MET A 1142 -65.04 10.74 -7.78
CA MET A 1142 -65.99 11.57 -8.52
C MET A 1142 -66.12 13.00 -7.97
N LEU A 1143 -66.01 13.19 -6.66
CA LEU A 1143 -65.99 14.51 -6.02
C LEU A 1143 -64.70 15.29 -6.31
N VAL A 1144 -63.55 14.61 -6.35
CA VAL A 1144 -62.26 15.21 -6.71
C VAL A 1144 -62.22 15.58 -8.20
N VAL A 1145 -62.77 14.75 -9.08
CA VAL A 1145 -62.84 15.03 -10.52
C VAL A 1145 -63.80 16.18 -10.80
N THR A 1146 -64.96 16.25 -10.15
CA THR A 1146 -65.91 17.36 -10.32
C THR A 1146 -65.41 18.66 -9.69
N GLY A 1147 -64.69 18.59 -8.56
CA GLY A 1147 -64.01 19.74 -7.96
C GLY A 1147 -62.84 20.26 -8.80
N GLY A 1148 -62.03 19.36 -9.35
CA GLY A 1148 -60.92 19.70 -10.25
C GLY A 1148 -61.39 20.28 -11.58
N TRP A 1149 -62.50 19.79 -12.13
CA TRP A 1149 -63.08 20.31 -13.36
C TRP A 1149 -63.74 21.69 -13.17
N TYR A 1150 -64.25 21.98 -11.96
CA TYR A 1150 -64.75 23.31 -11.60
C TYR A 1150 -63.59 24.31 -11.38
N TRP A 1151 -62.47 23.86 -10.81
CA TRP A 1151 -61.29 24.69 -10.57
C TRP A 1151 -60.52 25.03 -11.86
N LEU A 1152 -60.41 24.07 -12.78
CA LEU A 1152 -59.77 24.27 -14.10
C LEU A 1152 -60.61 25.16 -15.06
N LYS A 1153 -61.92 25.32 -14.81
CA LYS A 1153 -62.79 26.20 -15.61
C LYS A 1153 -62.69 27.68 -15.21
N GLN A 1154 -62.06 28.02 -14.08
CA GLN A 1154 -61.96 29.39 -13.56
C GLN A 1154 -60.66 30.14 -13.90
N ARG A 1155 -59.69 29.52 -14.58
CA ARG A 1155 -58.45 30.19 -15.00
C ARG A 1155 -58.16 29.95 -16.49
N GLY A 1156 -58.85 30.70 -17.32
CA GLY A 1156 -58.39 31.04 -18.67
C GLY A 1156 -58.03 32.53 -18.74
N LEU A 1157 -56.98 32.85 -19.49
CA LEU A 1157 -56.27 34.14 -19.65
C LEU A 1157 -55.31 34.45 -18.48
N GLU A 1158 -54.00 34.66 -18.65
CA GLU A 1158 -53.24 35.25 -19.75
C GLU A 1158 -51.76 34.77 -19.72
N SER A 1159 -51.13 34.79 -20.89
CA SER A 1159 -49.75 34.36 -21.17
C SER A 1159 -48.69 35.43 -20.88
N ARG A 1160 -47.48 35.02 -20.47
CA ARG A 1160 -46.21 35.49 -21.06
C ARG A 1160 -44.99 34.71 -20.55
N THR A 1161 -44.20 34.18 -21.48
CA THR A 1161 -42.77 33.84 -21.35
C THR A 1161 -41.92 35.12 -21.55
N PRO A 1162 -40.73 35.23 -20.92
CA PRO A 1162 -39.45 34.82 -21.53
C PRO A 1162 -38.52 34.09 -20.52
N GLU A 1163 -37.74 33.06 -20.89
CA GLU A 1163 -36.45 33.02 -21.61
C GLU A 1163 -35.22 33.44 -20.76
N GLU A 1164 -34.36 32.44 -20.53
CA GLU A 1164 -32.92 32.37 -20.17
C GLU A 1164 -32.29 33.26 -19.07
N SER A 1165 -31.59 32.64 -18.12
CA SER A 1165 -30.10 32.64 -18.11
C SER A 1165 -29.51 31.87 -16.93
N ASN A 1166 -28.56 30.99 -17.23
CA ASN A 1166 -27.65 30.33 -16.31
C ASN A 1166 -26.81 31.34 -15.49
N THR A 1167 -26.65 31.10 -14.19
CA THR A 1167 -25.33 30.99 -13.52
C THR A 1167 -25.50 30.48 -12.07
N PRO A 1168 -24.61 29.60 -11.57
CA PRO A 1168 -24.74 28.94 -10.27
C PRO A 1168 -23.97 29.64 -9.15
N GLN A 1169 -24.57 29.72 -7.95
CA GLN A 1169 -23.90 29.85 -6.65
C GLN A 1169 -24.61 28.81 -5.76
N GLY A 1170 -23.98 27.79 -5.19
CA GLY A 1170 -22.63 27.68 -4.64
C GLY A 1170 -22.81 27.34 -3.17
N PHE A 1171 -22.99 26.04 -2.85
CA PHE A 1171 -23.07 25.52 -1.47
C PHE A 1171 -21.80 25.92 -0.69
N ASP A 1172 -21.94 26.41 0.54
CA ASP A 1172 -20.84 26.69 1.48
C ASP A 1172 -20.58 25.47 2.38
N ASN A 1173 -19.31 25.15 2.60
CA ASN A 1173 -18.79 24.04 3.44
C ASN A 1173 -18.96 24.26 4.96
N ILE A 1174 -19.87 25.12 5.41
CA ILE A 1174 -19.89 25.56 6.82
C ILE A 1174 -21.23 25.24 7.50
N THR A 1175 -21.15 24.27 8.42
CA THR A 1175 -22.06 23.89 9.53
C THR A 1175 -23.36 23.14 9.24
N PHE A 1176 -23.52 22.00 9.92
CA PHE A 1176 -24.80 21.37 10.25
C PHE A 1176 -24.98 21.29 11.78
N ARG A 1177 -26.23 21.48 12.22
CA ARG A 1177 -26.72 21.03 13.53
C ARG A 1177 -27.59 19.79 13.33
N ASP A 1178 -27.50 18.92 14.32
CA ASP A 1178 -28.10 17.60 14.36
C ASP A 1178 -29.63 17.64 14.11
N ASP A 1179 -30.14 16.63 13.40
CA ASP A 1179 -31.50 16.05 13.50
C ASP A 1179 -32.50 16.24 12.35
N LYS A 1180 -32.46 17.27 11.48
CA LYS A 1180 -33.46 17.40 10.39
C LYS A 1180 -32.96 18.12 9.14
N VAL A 1181 -33.02 17.45 7.99
CA VAL A 1181 -33.06 18.11 6.67
C VAL A 1181 -34.45 18.74 6.50
N ILE A 1182 -34.60 19.97 6.96
CA ILE A 1182 -35.80 20.79 6.66
C ILE A 1182 -35.48 21.57 5.39
N ILE A 1183 -36.06 21.17 4.26
CA ILE A 1183 -36.18 22.07 3.09
C ILE A 1183 -37.19 23.15 3.49
N SER A 1184 -36.70 24.25 4.06
CA SER A 1184 -37.52 25.41 4.37
C SER A 1184 -37.79 26.17 3.08
N SER A 1185 -39.03 26.10 2.59
CA SER A 1185 -39.56 27.09 1.66
C SER A 1185 -39.69 28.41 2.40
N VAL A 1186 -38.80 29.38 2.16
CA VAL A 1186 -38.86 30.70 2.80
C VAL A 1186 -39.77 31.64 1.99
N PRO A 1187 -40.55 32.51 2.66
CA PRO A 1187 -41.61 33.30 2.06
C PRO A 1187 -41.05 34.37 1.12
N ARG A 1188 -41.86 34.76 0.14
CA ARG A 1188 -41.64 36.00 -0.60
C ARG A 1188 -41.76 37.16 0.37
N GLU A 1189 -40.73 38.00 0.46
CA GLU A 1189 -40.90 39.33 1.03
C GLU A 1189 -40.19 40.37 0.19
N GLY A 1190 -40.95 41.43 -0.04
CA GLY A 1190 -40.64 42.64 -0.77
C GLY A 1190 -41.80 43.59 -0.52
N ASP A 1191 -42.01 43.92 0.75
CA ASP A 1191 -42.51 45.22 1.18
C ASP A 1191 -41.40 45.81 2.07
N GLU A 1192 -40.64 46.73 1.46
CA GLU A 1192 -39.64 47.69 1.97
C GLU A 1192 -38.58 47.28 3.02
#